data_AF-A0A7J9IQJ5-F1
#
_entry.id   AF-A0A7J9IQJ5-F1
#
_cell.length_a   1.000
_cell.length_b   1.000
_cell.length_c   1.000
_cell.angle_alpha   90.00
_cell.angle_beta   90.00
_cell.angle_gamma   90.00
#
_symmetry.space_group_name_H-M   'P 1'
#
loop_
_entity.id
_entity.type
_entity.pdbx_description
1 polymer ?
#
loop_
_entity_poly.entity_id
_entity_poly.type
_entity_poly.pdbx_seq_one_letter_code
_entity_poly.pdbx_strand_id
1 'polypeptide(L)'
;MLVPHTDIVEGPQPMEVSQVEPANTNENQQVEEPQSMKFTWTIENFSRLNTKKHYSDIFVVGGYKWRILIFPKGNNVDHLSMYLDVADSSALPYGWSRYAQFSLAVVNQVHHKYSIRKDTQHQFNARESDWGFTPFMPLSDLYDPSKGYIVNDTVVVEAEVVVRKILDYWSYDSKKETGFVGLKNQGATCYMNSLLQTLYHIPYFRKAVYHMPTTENDMPIGSIPLALQSLFYKLQYNDTSVATKELTKSFGWDTYDSFMQHDVQELNRVLCEKLEDKMKGTVVEGTIQKLFEGHHMNYIECINVDYKSTRKESFYDLQLDVKGCRDVYASFDKYVEVERLEGDNKYHAEEHGLQDAKKGVLFIEFPPVLQLQLKRFEYDFMRDTMVKINDRYEFPLQLDLDREDRKYLSPDADTSVRNLYTLHSVLVHSGGVHGGHYYAFIRPTLSDQWYKFDDERVTKEDMKRALEEQYGGEEELPQTNPGFNNTPFKFTKYSNAYMLVYIRESDKDKIICNVDEKDIAEHLKIRLKKEQEEEDDKRRYKAQAHLYTIIKVARDEDLLEQIGKDIYFDLVDHDKVRSFRIQKQTPFNDFKEELAKEFGIPVQYQRYWIWAKRQNHTFRPNRPLTPQEEAQPVGQLRDMSNKAHNAELKLFLEVGCGPDLRPIPPPDKTREDIMLFFKLYDPEKGELRYVGRLLVKLSGKPIEYITKLNQMAGFAPDEEIELYEEIKFEPCVMCEHLDKRCSFRLSQIEDGDIICFQKSLPIASEEACQYPDVPSFLEYVHNRQ
;
A
#
# COMPACT_ATOMS: atom_id res chain seq x y z
N MET A 1 81.33 9.26 11.08
CA MET A 1 81.53 8.15 12.02
C MET A 1 80.18 7.48 12.24
N LEU A 2 80.09 6.23 11.82
CA LEU A 2 79.31 5.12 12.38
C LEU A 2 77.85 5.36 12.85
N VAL A 3 76.93 4.83 12.05
CA VAL A 3 75.69 4.12 12.45
C VAL A 3 76.04 2.93 13.37
N PRO A 4 75.12 2.36 14.17
CA PRO A 4 74.18 1.30 13.73
C PRO A 4 72.74 1.45 14.34
N HIS A 5 71.63 0.78 13.98
CA HIS A 5 71.21 -0.37 13.13
C HIS A 5 69.64 -0.27 13.00
N THR A 6 68.97 -0.27 11.83
CA THR A 6 68.41 -1.39 11.01
C THR A 6 67.37 -2.29 11.74
N ASP A 7 66.16 -2.65 11.23
CA ASP A 7 65.76 -3.01 9.84
C ASP A 7 64.22 -3.20 9.61
N ILE A 8 63.78 -2.96 8.35
CA ILE A 8 62.79 -3.71 7.49
C ILE A 8 61.25 -3.55 7.72
N VAL A 9 60.34 -3.39 6.73
CA VAL A 9 60.34 -3.23 5.24
C VAL A 9 59.01 -2.62 4.74
N GLU A 10 59.10 -1.90 3.62
CA GLU A 10 58.08 -1.17 2.84
C GLU A 10 57.11 -2.03 1.99
N GLY A 11 55.94 -1.47 1.69
CA GLY A 11 55.02 -1.92 0.62
C GLY A 11 55.30 -1.24 -0.74
N PRO A 12 54.85 -1.81 -1.87
CA PRO A 12 55.24 -1.36 -3.20
C PRO A 12 54.28 -0.36 -3.87
N GLN A 13 54.89 0.36 -4.80
CA GLN A 13 54.40 1.39 -5.73
C GLN A 13 53.53 0.88 -6.91
N PRO A 14 52.95 1.77 -7.75
CA PRO A 14 51.77 1.52 -8.59
C PRO A 14 52.11 1.04 -10.02
N MET A 15 51.12 0.45 -10.70
CA MET A 15 51.17 0.11 -12.14
C MET A 15 49.97 0.66 -12.93
N GLU A 16 50.23 0.80 -14.23
CA GLU A 16 49.63 1.65 -15.25
C GLU A 16 48.16 1.42 -15.62
N VAL A 17 47.60 2.48 -16.22
CA VAL A 17 46.28 2.61 -16.81
C VAL A 17 46.28 2.06 -18.24
N SER A 18 45.44 1.05 -18.50
CA SER A 18 45.14 0.57 -19.86
C SER A 18 43.81 1.15 -20.36
N GLN A 19 43.87 1.83 -21.51
CA GLN A 19 42.75 2.32 -22.30
C GLN A 19 41.92 1.15 -22.86
N VAL A 20 40.59 1.29 -22.89
CA VAL A 20 39.68 0.45 -23.68
C VAL A 20 38.75 1.35 -24.49
N GLU A 21 38.78 1.14 -25.81
CA GLU A 21 37.98 1.76 -26.87
C GLU A 21 36.47 1.41 -26.79
N PRO A 22 35.59 2.15 -27.52
CA PRO A 22 34.15 2.12 -27.32
C PRO A 22 33.51 0.88 -27.96
N ALA A 23 32.80 0.09 -27.17
CA ALA A 23 31.96 -0.98 -27.68
C ALA A 23 30.62 -0.39 -28.19
N ASN A 24 30.53 -0.26 -29.52
CA ASN A 24 29.25 -0.30 -30.21
C ASN A 24 28.61 -1.67 -29.99
N THR A 25 27.52 -1.72 -29.25
CA THR A 25 26.51 -2.78 -29.37
C THR A 25 25.14 -2.16 -29.18
N ASN A 26 24.47 -1.91 -30.31
CA ASN A 26 23.03 -1.96 -30.42
C ASN A 26 22.56 -3.32 -29.92
N GLU A 27 22.23 -3.44 -28.63
CA GLU A 27 21.29 -4.46 -28.20
C GLU A 27 19.90 -3.84 -28.28
N ASN A 28 19.26 -4.08 -29.42
CA ASN A 28 17.81 -4.09 -29.52
C ASN A 28 17.29 -4.96 -28.37
N GLN A 29 16.83 -4.36 -27.28
CA GLN A 29 15.93 -5.02 -26.35
C GLN A 29 14.64 -5.26 -27.14
N GLN A 30 14.56 -6.47 -27.72
CA GLN A 30 13.32 -7.02 -28.22
C GLN A 30 12.29 -6.86 -27.11
N VAL A 31 11.21 -6.16 -27.43
CA VAL A 31 9.95 -6.22 -26.70
C VAL A 31 9.70 -7.70 -26.39
N GLU A 32 9.63 -8.10 -25.11
CA GLU A 32 9.22 -9.48 -24.77
C GLU A 32 7.82 -9.67 -25.35
N GLU A 33 7.74 -10.31 -26.52
CA GLU A 33 6.48 -10.61 -27.16
C GLU A 33 5.64 -11.46 -26.20
N PRO A 34 4.32 -11.19 -26.10
CA PRO A 34 3.44 -11.98 -25.26
C PRO A 34 3.57 -13.46 -25.65
N GLN A 35 3.98 -14.30 -24.68
CA GLN A 35 4.20 -15.73 -24.95
C GLN A 35 2.88 -16.36 -25.37
N SER A 36 2.85 -16.81 -26.63
CA SER A 36 1.72 -17.49 -27.23
C SER A 36 2.08 -18.91 -27.59
N MET A 37 1.14 -19.83 -27.42
CA MET A 37 1.30 -21.22 -27.84
C MET A 37 -0.02 -21.74 -28.39
N LYS A 38 0.08 -22.52 -29.47
CA LYS A 38 -1.01 -23.35 -29.98
C LYS A 38 -0.82 -24.79 -29.49
N PHE A 39 -1.82 -25.32 -28.81
CA PHE A 39 -1.89 -26.70 -28.33
C PHE A 39 -3.00 -27.44 -29.08
N THR A 40 -2.70 -28.64 -29.57
CA THR A 40 -3.66 -29.48 -30.31
C THR A 40 -3.84 -30.80 -29.57
N TRP A 41 -5.09 -31.18 -29.33
CA TRP A 41 -5.48 -32.39 -28.63
C TRP A 41 -6.37 -33.27 -29.52
N THR A 42 -5.90 -34.48 -29.81
CA THR A 42 -6.69 -35.48 -30.56
C THR A 42 -7.30 -36.46 -29.57
N ILE A 43 -8.62 -36.61 -29.61
CA ILE A 43 -9.39 -37.45 -28.72
C ILE A 43 -9.89 -38.66 -29.53
N GLU A 44 -9.33 -39.83 -29.25
CA GLU A 44 -9.72 -41.07 -29.90
C GLU A 44 -10.94 -41.73 -29.22
N ASN A 45 -11.66 -42.56 -29.98
CA ASN A 45 -12.86 -43.27 -29.51
C ASN A 45 -13.92 -42.33 -28.90
N PHE A 46 -14.13 -41.16 -29.52
CA PHE A 46 -14.93 -40.07 -28.96
C PHE A 46 -16.38 -40.47 -28.68
N SER A 47 -16.99 -41.25 -29.58
CA SER A 47 -18.37 -41.74 -29.39
C SER A 47 -18.55 -42.63 -28.16
N ARG A 48 -17.47 -43.22 -27.63
CA ARG A 48 -17.47 -44.13 -26.47
C ARG A 48 -17.17 -43.42 -25.15
N LEU A 49 -16.84 -42.13 -25.16
CA LEU A 49 -16.56 -41.34 -23.95
C LEU A 49 -17.84 -41.17 -23.10
N ASN A 50 -17.90 -41.92 -21.99
CA ASN A 50 -19.01 -41.88 -21.02
C ASN A 50 -18.70 -41.03 -19.77
N THR A 51 -17.55 -40.37 -19.71
CA THR A 51 -17.14 -39.55 -18.57
C THR A 51 -17.80 -38.18 -18.59
N LYS A 52 -18.20 -37.68 -17.41
CA LYS A 52 -18.79 -36.33 -17.27
C LYS A 52 -17.79 -35.22 -17.62
N LYS A 53 -16.54 -35.36 -17.19
CA LYS A 53 -15.43 -34.45 -17.48
C LYS A 53 -14.29 -35.24 -18.11
N HIS A 54 -13.62 -34.66 -19.10
CA HIS A 54 -12.43 -35.23 -19.72
C HIS A 54 -11.38 -34.13 -19.88
N TYR A 55 -10.12 -34.44 -19.58
CA TYR A 55 -9.02 -33.48 -19.54
C TYR A 55 -7.95 -33.86 -20.56
N SER A 56 -7.34 -32.87 -21.20
CA SER A 56 -6.14 -33.06 -22.00
C SER A 56 -4.89 -33.25 -21.13
N ASP A 57 -3.77 -33.56 -21.80
CA ASP A 57 -2.45 -33.39 -21.21
C ASP A 57 -2.18 -31.93 -20.83
N ILE A 58 -1.24 -31.74 -19.90
CA ILE A 58 -0.83 -30.43 -19.43
C ILE A 58 0.18 -29.83 -20.41
N PHE A 59 -0.03 -28.56 -20.79
CA PHE A 59 0.90 -27.77 -21.59
C PHE A 59 1.27 -26.48 -20.85
N VAL A 60 2.42 -25.88 -21.21
CA VAL A 60 2.99 -24.74 -20.49
C VAL A 60 3.08 -23.52 -21.39
N VAL A 61 2.50 -22.40 -20.95
CA VAL A 61 2.53 -21.10 -21.65
C VAL A 61 2.75 -20.02 -20.60
N GLY A 62 3.70 -19.09 -20.83
CA GLY A 62 3.97 -18.02 -19.86
C GLY A 62 4.56 -18.52 -18.53
N GLY A 63 5.13 -19.73 -18.50
CA GLY A 63 5.57 -20.40 -17.25
C GLY A 63 4.43 -21.03 -16.44
N TYR A 64 3.19 -21.00 -16.92
CA TYR A 64 2.01 -21.54 -16.22
C TYR A 64 1.51 -22.84 -16.87
N LYS A 65 0.97 -23.74 -16.05
CA LYS A 65 0.44 -25.05 -16.46
C LYS A 65 -1.05 -24.95 -16.80
N TRP A 66 -1.38 -25.25 -18.05
CA TRP A 66 -2.74 -25.21 -18.60
C TRP A 66 -3.16 -26.61 -19.07
N ARG A 67 -4.46 -26.85 -19.13
CA ARG A 67 -5.05 -28.02 -19.81
C ARG A 67 -6.43 -27.68 -20.36
N ILE A 68 -6.89 -28.43 -21.36
CA ILE A 68 -8.25 -28.33 -21.88
C ILE A 68 -9.16 -29.24 -21.03
N LEU A 69 -10.31 -28.72 -20.62
CA LEU A 69 -11.40 -29.46 -19.98
C LEU A 69 -12.60 -29.49 -20.93
N ILE A 70 -13.11 -30.68 -21.22
CA ILE A 70 -14.36 -30.86 -21.96
C ILE A 70 -15.42 -31.63 -21.17
N PHE A 71 -16.68 -31.37 -21.52
CA PHE A 71 -17.82 -32.20 -21.17
C PHE A 71 -18.39 -32.77 -22.48
N PRO A 72 -18.01 -34.01 -22.87
CA PRO A 72 -18.32 -34.57 -24.20
C PRO A 72 -19.82 -34.69 -24.50
N LYS A 73 -20.64 -34.85 -23.45
CA LYS A 73 -22.12 -34.91 -23.52
C LYS A 73 -22.78 -33.65 -22.97
N GLY A 74 -21.98 -32.61 -22.73
CA GLY A 74 -22.40 -31.32 -22.22
C GLY A 74 -22.47 -31.17 -20.70
N ASN A 75 -22.38 -29.91 -20.27
CA ASN A 75 -22.46 -29.49 -18.87
C ASN A 75 -23.85 -28.92 -18.58
N ASN A 76 -24.82 -29.80 -18.38
CA ASN A 76 -26.26 -29.47 -18.23
C ASN A 76 -26.89 -28.79 -19.47
N VAL A 77 -26.30 -28.99 -20.65
CA VAL A 77 -26.77 -28.48 -21.95
C VAL A 77 -26.51 -29.52 -23.03
N ASP A 78 -27.30 -29.53 -24.12
CA ASP A 78 -27.12 -30.46 -25.25
C ASP A 78 -26.03 -30.01 -26.25
N HIS A 79 -24.92 -29.53 -25.72
CA HIS A 79 -23.77 -29.03 -26.47
C HIS A 79 -22.50 -29.63 -25.91
N LEU A 80 -21.47 -29.84 -26.73
CA LEU A 80 -20.11 -29.97 -26.23
C LEU A 80 -19.79 -28.72 -25.42
N SER A 81 -19.29 -28.89 -24.20
CA SER A 81 -18.77 -27.78 -23.38
C SER A 81 -17.26 -27.88 -23.30
N MET A 82 -16.58 -26.74 -23.39
CA MET A 82 -15.12 -26.72 -23.47
C MET A 82 -14.54 -25.50 -22.76
N TYR A 83 -13.51 -25.73 -21.94
CA TYR A 83 -12.89 -24.77 -21.05
C TYR A 83 -11.37 -24.90 -21.08
N LEU A 84 -10.68 -23.79 -20.80
CA LEU A 84 -9.28 -23.79 -20.42
C LEU A 84 -9.22 -23.85 -18.88
N ASP A 85 -8.39 -24.73 -18.33
CA ASP A 85 -8.26 -24.95 -16.89
C ASP A 85 -6.80 -24.81 -16.44
N VAL A 86 -6.63 -24.24 -15.24
CA VAL A 86 -5.33 -24.13 -14.57
C VAL A 86 -5.02 -25.46 -13.87
N ALA A 87 -4.15 -26.25 -14.49
CA ALA A 87 -3.94 -27.65 -14.13
C ALA A 87 -3.41 -27.85 -12.69
N ASP A 88 -2.65 -26.89 -12.16
CA ASP A 88 -2.05 -26.91 -10.84
C ASP A 88 -2.78 -26.05 -9.81
N SER A 89 -4.01 -25.60 -10.10
CA SER A 89 -4.78 -24.65 -9.27
C SER A 89 -4.84 -25.00 -7.78
N SER A 90 -4.99 -26.28 -7.45
CA SER A 90 -5.03 -26.79 -6.07
C SER A 90 -3.72 -26.69 -5.28
N ALA A 91 -2.57 -26.55 -5.96
CA ALA A 91 -1.25 -26.47 -5.36
C ALA A 91 -0.70 -25.03 -5.31
N LEU A 92 -1.44 -24.05 -5.83
CA LEU A 92 -1.01 -22.65 -5.88
C LEU A 92 -1.28 -21.91 -4.56
N PRO A 93 -0.44 -20.93 -4.19
CA PRO A 93 -0.57 -20.18 -2.94
C PRO A 93 -1.87 -19.36 -2.89
N TYR A 94 -2.35 -19.08 -1.68
CA TYR A 94 -3.54 -18.25 -1.49
C TYR A 94 -3.38 -16.87 -2.17
N GLY A 95 -4.39 -16.47 -2.96
CA GLY A 95 -4.39 -15.17 -3.66
C GLY A 95 -3.75 -15.17 -5.05
N TRP A 96 -3.39 -16.33 -5.62
CA TRP A 96 -2.85 -16.41 -6.98
C TRP A 96 -3.85 -15.89 -8.03
N SER A 97 -3.31 -15.29 -9.09
CA SER A 97 -4.08 -14.80 -10.23
C SER A 97 -3.27 -14.93 -11.53
N ARG A 98 -3.89 -15.39 -12.62
CA ARG A 98 -3.26 -15.51 -13.95
C ARG A 98 -4.20 -14.94 -15.00
N TYR A 99 -3.71 -14.05 -15.85
CA TYR A 99 -4.50 -13.54 -16.97
C TYR A 99 -4.05 -14.17 -18.28
N ALA A 100 -5.02 -14.67 -19.04
CA ALA A 100 -4.77 -15.20 -20.36
C ALA A 100 -5.87 -14.76 -21.32
N GLN A 101 -5.45 -14.40 -22.54
CA GLN A 101 -6.32 -14.34 -23.70
C GLN A 101 -6.18 -15.66 -24.44
N PHE A 102 -7.28 -16.33 -24.78
CA PHE A 102 -7.20 -17.63 -25.42
C PHE A 102 -8.36 -17.90 -26.36
N SER A 103 -8.11 -18.78 -27.32
CA SER A 103 -9.13 -19.31 -28.23
C SER A 103 -9.21 -20.82 -28.12
N LEU A 104 -10.42 -21.36 -28.19
CA LEU A 104 -10.68 -22.81 -28.20
C LEU A 104 -11.42 -23.16 -29.49
N ALA A 105 -11.01 -24.25 -30.14
CA ALA A 105 -11.56 -24.66 -31.43
C ALA A 105 -11.80 -26.17 -31.52
N VAL A 106 -12.86 -26.56 -32.23
CA VAL A 106 -13.06 -27.93 -32.73
C VAL A 106 -12.75 -27.91 -34.22
N VAL A 107 -11.74 -28.68 -34.62
CA VAL A 107 -11.23 -28.69 -35.99
C VAL A 107 -12.14 -29.53 -36.88
N ASN A 108 -12.53 -28.95 -38.02
CA ASN A 108 -13.15 -29.71 -39.08
C ASN A 108 -12.06 -30.45 -39.88
N GLN A 109 -12.02 -31.77 -39.75
CA GLN A 109 -10.93 -32.60 -40.27
C GLN A 109 -11.00 -32.82 -41.79
N VAL A 110 -12.14 -32.50 -42.42
CA VAL A 110 -12.32 -32.59 -43.88
C VAL A 110 -12.07 -31.23 -44.54
N HIS A 111 -12.57 -30.15 -43.93
CA HIS A 111 -12.52 -28.81 -44.47
C HIS A 111 -12.16 -27.79 -43.38
N HIS A 112 -10.87 -27.53 -43.20
CA HIS A 112 -10.32 -26.71 -42.11
C HIS A 112 -10.98 -25.32 -41.97
N LYS A 113 -11.46 -24.71 -43.06
CA LYS A 113 -12.16 -23.41 -43.06
C LYS A 113 -13.46 -23.41 -42.26
N TYR A 114 -14.10 -24.57 -42.06
CA TYR A 114 -15.33 -24.71 -41.29
C TYR A 114 -15.07 -25.14 -39.83
N SER A 115 -13.83 -25.03 -39.34
CA SER A 115 -13.54 -25.26 -37.92
C SER A 115 -14.28 -24.23 -37.06
N ILE A 116 -14.89 -24.67 -35.96
CA ILE A 116 -15.58 -23.77 -35.03
C ILE A 116 -14.58 -23.32 -33.99
N ARG A 117 -14.41 -22.00 -33.86
CA ARG A 117 -13.50 -21.36 -32.91
C ARG A 117 -14.24 -20.30 -32.11
N LYS A 118 -13.90 -20.18 -30.83
CA LYS A 118 -14.37 -19.11 -29.95
C LYS A 118 -13.21 -18.52 -29.15
N ASP A 119 -13.19 -17.20 -29.06
CA ASP A 119 -12.14 -16.43 -28.40
C ASP A 119 -12.66 -15.79 -27.11
N THR A 120 -11.82 -15.72 -26.09
CA THR A 120 -12.14 -15.05 -24.82
C THR A 120 -10.87 -14.62 -24.08
N GLN A 121 -11.05 -13.90 -22.98
CA GLN A 121 -9.97 -13.53 -22.07
C GLN A 121 -10.50 -13.64 -20.64
N HIS A 122 -9.65 -14.06 -19.71
CA HIS A 122 -10.06 -14.24 -18.33
C HIS A 122 -8.90 -14.11 -17.34
N GLN A 123 -9.24 -13.73 -16.11
CA GLN A 123 -8.34 -13.69 -14.96
C GLN A 123 -8.63 -14.87 -14.04
N PHE A 124 -7.90 -15.96 -14.25
CA PHE A 124 -8.00 -17.20 -13.49
C PHE A 124 -7.51 -17.00 -12.05
N ASN A 125 -8.23 -17.59 -11.10
CA ASN A 125 -7.92 -17.51 -9.67
C ASN A 125 -8.43 -18.75 -8.93
N ALA A 126 -8.25 -18.80 -7.61
CA ALA A 126 -8.65 -19.96 -6.80
C ALA A 126 -10.16 -20.29 -6.83
N ARG A 127 -11.04 -19.31 -7.11
CA ARG A 127 -12.49 -19.51 -7.25
C ARG A 127 -12.88 -19.87 -8.68
N GLU A 128 -12.18 -19.30 -9.66
CA GLU A 128 -12.43 -19.44 -11.09
C GLU A 128 -11.17 -20.01 -11.75
N SER A 129 -10.90 -21.30 -11.49
CA SER A 129 -9.70 -21.97 -12.01
C SER A 129 -9.86 -22.44 -13.46
N ASP A 130 -11.10 -22.52 -13.94
CA ASP A 130 -11.45 -22.83 -15.33
C ASP A 130 -12.37 -21.75 -15.92
N TRP A 131 -12.24 -21.52 -17.22
CA TRP A 131 -13.06 -20.56 -17.96
C TRP A 131 -13.21 -20.98 -19.43
N GLY A 132 -14.37 -20.71 -20.02
CA GLY A 132 -14.67 -21.12 -21.39
C GLY A 132 -16.15 -21.10 -21.70
N PHE A 133 -16.61 -22.07 -22.48
CA PHE A 133 -17.91 -22.03 -23.13
C PHE A 133 -18.75 -23.26 -22.76
N THR A 134 -19.81 -23.04 -21.97
CA THR A 134 -20.79 -24.07 -21.62
C THR A 134 -21.54 -24.57 -22.87
N PRO A 135 -22.13 -23.71 -23.71
CA PRO A 135 -22.56 -24.10 -25.06
C PRO A 135 -21.44 -23.81 -26.09
N PHE A 136 -20.52 -24.75 -26.29
CA PHE A 136 -19.47 -24.60 -27.32
C PHE A 136 -20.00 -24.95 -28.72
N MET A 137 -20.41 -26.20 -28.94
CA MET A 137 -20.92 -26.71 -30.23
C MET A 137 -22.11 -27.64 -29.98
N PRO A 138 -23.22 -27.55 -30.74
CA PRO A 138 -24.34 -28.47 -30.62
C PRO A 138 -23.88 -29.92 -30.84
N LEU A 139 -24.33 -30.85 -29.98
CA LEU A 139 -23.95 -32.26 -30.15
C LEU A 139 -24.49 -32.83 -31.47
N SER A 140 -25.66 -32.37 -31.92
CA SER A 140 -26.22 -32.75 -33.23
C SER A 140 -25.28 -32.46 -34.38
N ASP A 141 -24.54 -31.35 -34.29
CA ASP A 141 -23.62 -30.91 -35.32
C ASP A 141 -22.27 -31.62 -35.23
N LEU A 142 -21.80 -31.85 -34.00
CA LEU A 142 -20.57 -32.60 -33.73
C LEU A 142 -20.66 -34.05 -34.23
N TYR A 143 -21.80 -34.70 -33.99
CA TYR A 143 -22.03 -36.10 -34.35
C TYR A 143 -22.55 -36.32 -35.78
N ASP A 144 -22.82 -35.26 -36.54
CA ASP A 144 -23.22 -35.37 -37.94
C ASP A 144 -22.02 -35.78 -38.81
N PRO A 145 -22.00 -37.00 -39.39
CA PRO A 145 -20.87 -37.47 -40.18
C PRO A 145 -20.63 -36.64 -41.45
N SER A 146 -21.65 -35.93 -41.94
CA SER A 146 -21.53 -35.06 -43.12
C SER A 146 -20.79 -33.75 -42.83
N LYS A 147 -20.67 -33.36 -41.56
CA LYS A 147 -20.05 -32.10 -41.15
C LYS A 147 -18.55 -32.22 -40.88
N GLY A 148 -17.99 -33.42 -40.74
CA GLY A 148 -16.53 -33.64 -40.73
C GLY A 148 -15.79 -33.30 -39.42
N TYR A 149 -16.49 -33.14 -38.29
CA TYR A 149 -15.85 -32.88 -36.99
C TYR A 149 -15.36 -34.17 -36.29
N ILE A 150 -16.12 -35.27 -36.44
CA ILE A 150 -15.69 -36.62 -36.05
C ILE A 150 -15.27 -37.39 -37.30
N VAL A 151 -14.00 -37.81 -37.37
CA VAL A 151 -13.48 -38.67 -38.44
C VAL A 151 -12.75 -39.84 -37.80
N ASN A 152 -13.05 -41.07 -38.23
CA ASN A 152 -12.51 -42.29 -37.64
C ASN A 152 -12.73 -42.38 -36.11
N ASP A 153 -13.89 -41.91 -35.63
CA ASP A 153 -14.21 -41.81 -34.19
C ASP A 153 -13.21 -40.96 -33.39
N THR A 154 -12.56 -39.99 -34.05
CA THR A 154 -11.63 -39.04 -33.43
C THR A 154 -12.14 -37.61 -33.56
N VAL A 155 -11.91 -36.79 -32.53
CA VAL A 155 -12.16 -35.34 -32.53
C VAL A 155 -10.84 -34.63 -32.28
N VAL A 156 -10.57 -33.58 -33.04
CA VAL A 156 -9.39 -32.73 -32.86
C VAL A 156 -9.82 -31.38 -32.29
N VAL A 157 -9.24 -31.02 -31.15
CA VAL A 157 -9.47 -29.77 -30.43
C VAL A 157 -8.17 -28.96 -30.43
N GLU A 158 -8.28 -27.65 -30.57
CA GLU A 158 -7.15 -26.73 -30.46
C GLU A 158 -7.39 -25.67 -29.38
N ALA A 159 -6.34 -25.30 -28.66
CA ALA A 159 -6.29 -24.15 -27.76
C ALA A 159 -5.13 -23.25 -28.16
N GLU A 160 -5.38 -21.99 -28.47
CA GLU A 160 -4.34 -20.98 -28.60
C GLU A 160 -4.38 -20.09 -27.37
N VAL A 161 -3.33 -20.11 -26.57
CA VAL A 161 -3.25 -19.39 -25.30
C VAL A 161 -2.15 -18.33 -25.42
N VAL A 162 -2.50 -17.10 -25.08
CA VAL A 162 -1.60 -15.95 -24.98
C VAL A 162 -1.57 -15.53 -23.52
N VAL A 163 -0.46 -15.82 -22.84
CA VAL A 163 -0.28 -15.39 -21.46
C VAL A 163 0.41 -14.04 -21.48
N ARG A 164 -0.30 -13.02 -20.99
CA ARG A 164 0.35 -11.78 -20.59
C ARG A 164 0.86 -11.99 -19.17
N LYS A 165 2.17 -11.84 -18.98
CA LYS A 165 2.77 -11.82 -17.65
C LYS A 165 2.15 -10.63 -16.93
N ILE A 166 1.12 -10.86 -16.11
CA ILE A 166 0.79 -9.91 -15.05
C ILE A 166 1.98 -10.03 -14.11
N LEU A 167 2.93 -9.09 -14.25
CA LEU A 167 3.91 -8.80 -13.22
C LEU A 167 3.13 -8.71 -11.91
N ASP A 168 3.50 -9.55 -10.93
CA ASP A 168 2.85 -9.64 -9.63
C ASP A 168 2.50 -8.23 -9.16
N TYR A 169 1.22 -7.99 -8.85
CA TYR A 169 0.72 -6.67 -8.45
C TYR A 169 1.56 -6.05 -7.33
N TRP A 170 2.18 -6.89 -6.50
CA TRP A 170 3.01 -6.53 -5.37
C TRP A 170 4.51 -6.35 -5.69
N SER A 171 5.00 -6.81 -6.85
CA SER A 171 6.42 -6.72 -7.22
C SER A 171 6.69 -5.87 -8.47
N TYR A 172 5.66 -5.22 -9.02
CA TYR A 172 5.81 -4.33 -10.17
C TYR A 172 6.52 -3.03 -9.78
N ASP A 173 7.72 -2.84 -10.32
CA ASP A 173 8.52 -1.62 -10.10
C ASP A 173 8.29 -0.64 -11.26
N SER A 174 7.39 0.33 -11.06
CA SER A 174 7.04 1.35 -12.05
C SER A 174 8.28 2.08 -12.59
N LYS A 175 9.27 2.37 -11.72
CA LYS A 175 10.47 3.11 -12.10
C LYS A 175 11.34 2.28 -13.04
N LYS A 176 11.57 1.00 -12.73
CA LYS A 176 12.38 0.11 -13.58
C LYS A 176 11.73 -0.17 -14.94
N GLU A 177 10.42 -0.39 -14.97
CA GLU A 177 9.71 -0.78 -16.19
C GLU A 177 9.44 0.40 -17.14
N THR A 178 9.24 1.60 -16.59
CA THR A 178 8.79 2.77 -17.37
C THR A 178 9.71 3.99 -17.29
N GLY A 179 10.59 4.07 -16.30
CA GLY A 179 11.37 5.28 -15.98
C GLY A 179 10.63 6.29 -15.10
N PHE A 180 9.34 6.07 -14.81
CA PHE A 180 8.46 6.98 -14.07
C PHE A 180 7.91 6.33 -12.80
N VAL A 181 7.61 7.15 -11.78
CA VAL A 181 6.94 6.71 -10.55
C VAL A 181 5.50 7.22 -10.47
N GLY A 182 4.67 6.43 -9.79
CA GLY A 182 3.29 6.77 -9.50
C GLY A 182 3.11 7.62 -8.25
N LEU A 183 1.86 8.01 -7.99
CA LEU A 183 1.41 8.69 -6.79
C LEU A 183 0.58 7.75 -5.91
N LYS A 184 0.80 7.76 -4.59
CA LYS A 184 0.02 6.95 -3.66
C LYS A 184 -1.43 7.42 -3.61
N ASN A 185 -2.35 6.49 -3.79
CA ASN A 185 -3.77 6.76 -3.60
C ASN A 185 -4.07 6.82 -2.09
N GLN A 186 -4.64 7.93 -1.63
CA GLN A 186 -5.03 8.12 -0.22
C GLN A 186 -6.54 7.95 0.00
N GLY A 187 -7.21 7.17 -0.85
CA GLY A 187 -8.63 6.86 -0.77
C GLY A 187 -9.39 7.46 -1.95
N ALA A 188 -9.67 8.76 -1.91
CA ALA A 188 -10.40 9.46 -2.97
C ALA A 188 -9.55 10.50 -3.73
N THR A 189 -8.22 10.48 -3.58
CA THR A 189 -7.32 11.48 -4.21
C THR A 189 -6.95 11.17 -5.66
N CYS A 190 -7.52 10.14 -6.27
CA CYS A 190 -7.14 9.66 -7.61
C CYS A 190 -7.34 10.73 -8.71
N TYR A 191 -8.39 11.54 -8.60
CA TYR A 191 -8.62 12.66 -9.53
C TYR A 191 -7.51 13.72 -9.44
N MET A 192 -7.09 14.07 -8.22
CA MET A 192 -5.94 14.95 -7.99
C MET A 192 -4.64 14.33 -8.51
N ASN A 193 -4.43 13.02 -8.28
CA ASN A 193 -3.24 12.32 -8.75
C ASN A 193 -3.11 12.37 -10.28
N SER A 194 -4.21 12.13 -11.01
CA SER A 194 -4.22 12.23 -12.48
C SER A 194 -3.88 13.64 -12.99
N LEU A 195 -4.38 14.68 -12.32
CA LEU A 195 -4.09 16.06 -12.66
C LEU A 195 -2.63 16.44 -12.36
N LEU A 196 -2.13 16.08 -11.18
CA LEU A 196 -0.74 16.35 -10.76
C LEU A 196 0.26 15.65 -11.68
N GLN A 197 -0.01 14.41 -12.08
CA GLN A 197 0.83 13.70 -13.06
C GLN A 197 0.80 14.42 -14.41
N THR A 198 -0.36 14.92 -14.85
CA THR A 198 -0.48 15.68 -16.11
C THR A 198 0.34 16.96 -16.06
N LEU A 199 0.21 17.76 -14.99
CA LEU A 199 0.96 19.00 -14.81
C LEU A 199 2.47 18.76 -14.64
N TYR A 200 2.87 17.72 -13.92
CA TYR A 200 4.28 17.34 -13.75
C TYR A 200 4.97 17.01 -15.08
N HIS A 201 4.25 16.36 -16.00
CA HIS A 201 4.74 16.00 -17.33
C HIS A 201 4.61 17.14 -18.36
N ILE A 202 4.40 18.38 -17.90
CA ILE A 202 4.63 19.62 -18.66
C ILE A 202 5.95 20.22 -18.14
N PRO A 203 7.11 19.94 -18.78
CA PRO A 203 8.42 20.28 -18.22
C PRO A 203 8.61 21.78 -17.92
N TYR A 204 8.09 22.66 -18.77
CA TYR A 204 8.13 24.09 -18.55
C TYR A 204 7.37 24.52 -17.28
N PHE A 205 6.21 23.90 -17.00
CA PHE A 205 5.47 24.13 -15.74
C PHE A 205 6.28 23.63 -14.54
N ARG A 206 6.86 22.42 -14.62
CA ARG A 206 7.73 21.87 -13.57
C ARG A 206 8.93 22.78 -13.27
N LYS A 207 9.57 23.33 -14.31
CA LYS A 207 10.67 24.30 -14.18
C LYS A 207 10.23 25.57 -13.46
N ALA A 208 9.06 26.10 -13.81
CA ALA A 208 8.51 27.28 -13.14
C ALA A 208 8.24 27.02 -11.65
N VAL A 209 7.74 25.83 -11.29
CA VAL A 209 7.56 25.42 -9.88
C VAL A 209 8.88 25.40 -9.12
N TYR A 210 9.96 24.88 -9.71
CA TYR A 210 11.27 24.87 -9.04
C TYR A 210 11.89 26.27 -8.84
N HIS A 211 11.53 27.24 -9.67
CA HIS A 211 11.97 28.63 -9.52
C HIS A 211 11.08 29.50 -8.62
N MET A 212 10.00 28.95 -8.05
CA MET A 212 9.23 29.67 -7.04
C MET A 212 10.09 29.93 -5.79
N PRO A 213 10.06 31.16 -5.22
CA PRO A 213 10.84 31.48 -4.04
C PRO A 213 10.28 30.73 -2.83
N THR A 214 11.12 29.89 -2.24
CA THR A 214 10.88 29.24 -0.94
C THR A 214 12.09 29.48 -0.04
N THR A 215 11.86 29.58 1.26
CA THR A 215 12.90 29.81 2.26
C THR A 215 13.16 28.57 3.10
N GLU A 216 14.30 28.51 3.77
CA GLU A 216 14.66 27.40 4.67
C GLU A 216 13.69 27.25 5.86
N ASN A 217 13.02 28.34 6.26
CA ASN A 217 12.08 28.36 7.37
C ASN A 217 10.67 27.90 6.99
N ASP A 218 10.39 27.71 5.69
CA ASP A 218 9.07 27.30 5.24
C ASP A 218 8.80 25.82 5.58
N MET A 219 7.61 25.58 6.14
CA MET A 219 7.12 24.24 6.41
C MET A 219 6.24 23.77 5.24
N PRO A 220 6.46 22.57 4.66
CA PRO A 220 5.70 22.07 3.51
C PRO A 220 4.19 22.06 3.76
N ILE A 221 3.78 21.73 4.99
CA ILE A 221 2.38 21.68 5.40
C ILE A 221 1.70 23.06 5.37
N GLY A 222 2.47 24.15 5.49
CA GLY A 222 1.95 25.52 5.45
C GLY A 222 2.21 26.27 4.14
N SER A 223 2.87 25.64 3.17
CA SER A 223 3.33 26.29 1.93
C SER A 223 3.08 25.41 0.71
N ILE A 224 2.05 25.76 -0.07
CA ILE A 224 1.70 25.09 -1.33
C ILE A 224 2.89 25.04 -2.31
N PRO A 225 3.64 26.14 -2.55
CA PRO A 225 4.83 26.09 -3.41
C PRO A 225 5.85 25.05 -2.96
N LEU A 226 6.17 25.02 -1.65
CA LEU A 226 7.15 24.08 -1.11
C LEU A 226 6.65 22.62 -1.15
N ALA A 227 5.37 22.39 -0.88
CA ALA A 227 4.77 21.06 -0.99
C ALA A 227 4.80 20.55 -2.43
N LEU A 228 4.50 21.41 -3.42
CA LEU A 228 4.54 21.05 -4.84
C LEU A 228 5.98 20.82 -5.32
N GLN A 229 6.92 21.68 -4.91
CA GLN A 229 8.36 21.51 -5.18
C GLN A 229 8.88 20.17 -4.63
N SER A 230 8.54 19.85 -3.38
CA SER A 230 8.92 18.60 -2.72
C SER A 230 8.31 17.39 -3.42
N LEU A 231 7.04 17.47 -3.83
CA LEU A 231 6.37 16.43 -4.59
C LEU A 231 7.04 16.19 -5.95
N PHE A 232 7.32 17.25 -6.70
CA PHE A 232 7.94 17.17 -8.03
C PHE A 232 9.37 16.64 -7.97
N TYR A 233 10.13 17.05 -6.95
CA TYR A 233 11.45 16.49 -6.69
C TYR A 233 11.36 14.98 -6.41
N LYS A 234 10.48 14.56 -5.49
CA LYS A 234 10.28 13.15 -5.16
C LYS A 234 9.83 12.34 -6.40
N LEU A 235 8.95 12.88 -7.26
CA LEU A 235 8.55 12.24 -8.52
C LEU A 235 9.72 12.08 -9.52
N GLN A 236 10.69 12.99 -9.49
CA GLN A 236 11.84 12.97 -10.40
C GLN A 236 12.92 11.97 -9.95
N TYR A 237 13.23 11.94 -8.66
CA TYR A 237 14.40 11.22 -8.13
C TYR A 237 14.08 9.95 -7.34
N ASN A 238 12.86 9.77 -6.81
CA ASN A 238 12.58 8.57 -6.03
C ASN A 238 12.33 7.36 -6.94
N ASP A 239 12.66 6.17 -6.40
CA ASP A 239 12.40 4.89 -7.04
C ASP A 239 11.01 4.31 -6.70
N THR A 240 10.33 4.87 -5.69
CA THR A 240 9.04 4.37 -5.19
C THR A 240 7.93 5.39 -5.34
N SER A 241 6.67 4.93 -5.35
CA SER A 241 5.48 5.78 -5.39
C SER A 241 5.50 6.88 -4.32
N VAL A 242 5.08 8.09 -4.69
CA VAL A 242 5.18 9.29 -3.85
C VAL A 242 3.84 9.63 -3.24
N ALA A 243 3.82 9.94 -1.94
CA ALA A 243 2.59 10.36 -1.26
C ALA A 243 2.34 11.87 -1.42
N THR A 244 1.08 12.24 -1.64
CA THR A 244 0.59 13.62 -1.76
C THR A 244 0.16 14.26 -0.42
N LYS A 245 0.49 13.64 0.73
CA LYS A 245 -0.01 14.03 2.07
C LYS A 245 0.33 15.48 2.47
N GLU A 246 1.52 15.94 2.11
CA GLU A 246 1.97 17.30 2.44
C GLU A 246 1.19 18.34 1.61
N LEU A 247 0.92 17.99 0.36
CA LEU A 247 0.19 18.85 -0.57
C LEU A 247 -1.28 18.99 -0.18
N THR A 248 -1.98 17.88 0.13
CA THR A 248 -3.39 17.93 0.57
C THR A 248 -3.55 18.76 1.84
N LYS A 249 -2.67 18.59 2.82
CA LYS A 249 -2.66 19.42 4.03
C LYS A 249 -2.39 20.89 3.75
N SER A 250 -1.52 21.21 2.78
CA SER A 250 -1.21 22.60 2.42
C SER A 250 -2.39 23.34 1.78
N PHE A 251 -3.34 22.62 1.18
CA PHE A 251 -4.61 23.18 0.71
C PHE A 251 -5.63 23.43 1.82
N GLY A 252 -5.33 23.01 3.06
CA GLY A 252 -6.26 23.08 4.18
C GLY A 252 -7.33 21.98 4.14
N TRP A 253 -7.17 20.98 3.28
CA TRP A 253 -8.07 19.82 3.25
C TRP A 253 -7.74 18.90 4.43
N ASP A 254 -8.75 18.58 5.22
CA ASP A 254 -8.62 17.53 6.21
C ASP A 254 -8.78 16.14 5.55
N THR A 255 -8.69 15.09 6.36
CA THR A 255 -8.88 13.71 5.85
C THR A 255 -10.27 13.49 5.26
N TYR A 256 -11.30 14.20 5.72
CA TYR A 256 -12.69 14.06 5.30
C TYR A 256 -12.97 14.82 3.99
N ASP A 257 -12.44 16.04 3.84
CA ASP A 257 -12.49 16.82 2.60
C ASP A 257 -11.78 16.10 1.46
N SER A 258 -10.67 15.41 1.77
CA SER A 258 -9.96 14.57 0.80
C SER A 258 -10.76 13.35 0.32
N PHE A 259 -11.86 12.99 1.01
CA PHE A 259 -12.82 11.94 0.61
C PHE A 259 -14.01 12.49 -0.20
N MET A 260 -14.26 13.80 -0.18
CA MET A 260 -15.27 14.42 -1.04
C MET A 260 -14.67 14.60 -2.44
N GLN A 261 -15.26 13.93 -3.44
CA GLN A 261 -14.86 14.12 -4.84
C GLN A 261 -15.24 15.54 -5.26
N HIS A 262 -14.27 16.46 -5.24
CA HIS A 262 -14.41 17.76 -5.89
C HIS A 262 -14.45 17.57 -7.40
N ASP A 263 -15.17 18.45 -8.10
CA ASP A 263 -15.07 18.52 -9.55
C ASP A 263 -13.60 18.78 -9.92
N VAL A 264 -13.03 17.96 -10.82
CA VAL A 264 -11.64 18.10 -11.26
C VAL A 264 -11.38 19.50 -11.84
N GLN A 265 -12.41 20.12 -12.40
CA GLN A 265 -12.38 21.49 -12.89
C GLN A 265 -12.13 22.48 -11.74
N GLU A 266 -12.88 22.35 -10.65
CA GLU A 266 -12.73 23.21 -9.47
C GLU A 266 -11.35 23.04 -8.86
N LEU A 267 -10.86 21.81 -8.74
CA LEU A 267 -9.50 21.56 -8.24
C LEU A 267 -8.43 22.20 -9.14
N ASN A 268 -8.50 22.00 -10.46
CA ASN A 268 -7.51 22.55 -11.37
C ASN A 268 -7.48 24.08 -11.31
N ARG A 269 -8.65 24.72 -11.25
CA ARG A 269 -8.75 26.17 -11.15
C ARG A 269 -8.24 26.69 -9.80
N VAL A 270 -8.64 26.08 -8.69
CA VAL A 270 -8.14 26.41 -7.35
C VAL A 270 -6.62 26.25 -7.27
N LEU A 271 -6.07 25.17 -7.85
CA LEU A 271 -4.64 24.94 -7.90
C LEU A 271 -3.92 26.05 -8.68
N CYS A 272 -4.38 26.34 -9.90
CA CYS A 272 -3.79 27.39 -10.74
C CYS A 272 -3.87 28.77 -10.07
N GLU A 273 -5.03 29.16 -9.52
CA GLU A 273 -5.23 30.44 -8.83
C GLU A 273 -4.29 30.56 -7.61
N LYS A 274 -4.22 29.53 -6.76
CA LYS A 274 -3.33 29.53 -5.59
C LYS A 274 -1.85 29.60 -5.97
N LEU A 275 -1.46 28.94 -7.06
CA LEU A 275 -0.08 29.00 -7.55
C LEU A 275 0.23 30.37 -8.16
N GLU A 276 -0.69 30.95 -8.92
CA GLU A 276 -0.54 32.26 -9.52
C GLU A 276 -0.39 33.36 -8.46
N ASP A 277 -1.23 33.34 -7.42
CA ASP A 277 -1.13 34.24 -6.26
C ASP A 277 0.25 34.17 -5.59
N LYS A 278 0.87 32.98 -5.55
CA LYS A 278 2.20 32.78 -4.96
C LYS A 278 3.34 33.09 -5.93
N MET A 279 3.12 33.00 -7.23
CA MET A 279 4.09 33.39 -8.26
C MET A 279 4.14 34.91 -8.45
N LYS A 280 3.12 35.65 -8.01
CA LYS A 280 3.06 37.11 -8.13
C LYS A 280 4.19 37.80 -7.38
N GLY A 281 4.89 38.74 -8.04
CA GLY A 281 6.06 39.43 -7.49
C GLY A 281 7.35 38.59 -7.50
N THR A 282 7.37 37.48 -8.24
CA THR A 282 8.53 36.58 -8.35
C THR A 282 9.07 36.54 -9.79
N VAL A 283 10.22 35.92 -10.00
CA VAL A 283 10.82 35.78 -11.35
C VAL A 283 9.97 34.92 -12.31
N VAL A 284 9.03 34.13 -11.78
CA VAL A 284 8.12 33.26 -12.55
C VAL A 284 6.70 33.83 -12.64
N GLU A 285 6.51 35.12 -12.35
CA GLU A 285 5.21 35.78 -12.48
C GLU A 285 4.61 35.64 -13.88
N GLY A 286 3.29 35.39 -13.92
CA GLY A 286 2.52 35.22 -15.16
C GLY A 286 2.82 33.92 -15.91
N THR A 287 3.50 32.93 -15.29
CA THR A 287 3.78 31.66 -15.98
C THR A 287 2.53 30.85 -16.28
N ILE A 288 1.55 30.78 -15.35
CA ILE A 288 0.31 30.03 -15.62
C ILE A 288 -0.52 30.72 -16.70
N GLN A 289 -0.61 32.06 -16.66
CA GLN A 289 -1.23 32.87 -17.70
C GLN A 289 -0.62 32.57 -19.07
N LYS A 290 0.71 32.66 -19.20
CA LYS A 290 1.42 32.37 -20.45
C LYS A 290 1.20 30.95 -20.99
N LEU A 291 0.93 29.97 -20.13
CA LEU A 291 0.77 28.58 -20.54
C LEU A 291 -0.66 28.20 -20.89
N PHE A 292 -1.62 28.68 -20.10
CA PHE A 292 -2.98 28.17 -20.08
C PHE A 292 -4.04 29.23 -20.40
N GLU A 293 -3.72 30.52 -20.32
CA GLU A 293 -4.68 31.59 -20.60
C GLU A 293 -4.90 31.76 -22.11
N GLY A 294 -6.15 31.66 -22.53
CA GLY A 294 -6.65 32.11 -23.82
C GLY A 294 -7.72 33.18 -23.64
N HIS A 295 -8.20 33.71 -24.76
CA HIS A 295 -9.23 34.73 -24.74
C HIS A 295 -10.33 34.44 -25.76
N HIS A 296 -11.57 34.62 -25.35
CA HIS A 296 -12.73 34.63 -26.24
C HIS A 296 -13.46 35.97 -26.18
N MET A 297 -14.21 36.24 -27.23
CA MET A 297 -15.08 37.40 -27.39
C MET A 297 -16.52 36.91 -27.43
N ASN A 298 -17.30 37.29 -26.42
CA ASN A 298 -18.74 37.21 -26.46
C ASN A 298 -19.26 38.42 -27.23
N TYR A 299 -20.09 38.21 -28.24
CA TYR A 299 -20.71 39.30 -28.98
C TYR A 299 -22.23 39.17 -29.00
N ILE A 300 -22.90 40.32 -28.98
CA ILE A 300 -24.33 40.46 -29.17
C ILE A 300 -24.53 41.52 -30.24
N GLU A 301 -25.15 41.15 -31.35
CA GLU A 301 -25.42 42.02 -32.49
C GLU A 301 -26.92 42.09 -32.72
N CYS A 302 -27.50 43.29 -32.59
CA CYS A 302 -28.93 43.48 -32.85
C CYS A 302 -29.24 43.36 -34.34
N ILE A 303 -30.38 42.77 -34.68
CA ILE A 303 -30.75 42.50 -36.08
C ILE A 303 -31.36 43.75 -36.73
N ASN A 304 -32.20 44.47 -35.98
CA ASN A 304 -33.02 45.57 -36.50
C ASN A 304 -32.45 46.96 -36.22
N VAL A 305 -31.40 47.05 -35.39
CA VAL A 305 -30.74 48.31 -35.00
C VAL A 305 -29.23 48.12 -35.07
N ASP A 306 -28.51 49.18 -35.41
CA ASP A 306 -27.05 49.20 -35.48
C ASP A 306 -26.44 49.31 -34.07
N TYR A 307 -26.58 48.23 -33.30
CA TYR A 307 -26.03 48.11 -31.96
C TYR A 307 -25.32 46.76 -31.81
N LYS A 308 -24.04 46.82 -31.43
CA LYS A 308 -23.20 45.66 -31.16
C LYS A 308 -22.51 45.81 -29.82
N SER A 309 -22.71 44.85 -28.93
CA SER A 309 -21.98 44.71 -27.67
C SER A 309 -20.94 43.61 -27.82
N THR A 310 -19.70 43.87 -27.40
CA THR A 310 -18.63 42.86 -27.39
C THR A 310 -17.96 42.87 -26.02
N ARG A 311 -17.69 41.68 -25.48
CA ARG A 311 -17.01 41.50 -24.20
C ARG A 311 -15.89 40.48 -24.38
N LYS A 312 -14.67 40.90 -24.07
CA LYS A 312 -13.50 40.02 -23.99
C LYS A 312 -13.45 39.37 -22.61
N GLU A 313 -13.25 38.06 -22.59
CA GLU A 313 -13.08 37.27 -21.37
C GLU A 313 -11.88 36.34 -21.54
N SER A 314 -11.16 36.09 -20.45
CA SER A 314 -10.09 35.10 -20.41
C SER A 314 -10.63 33.74 -19.95
N PHE A 315 -9.98 32.68 -20.41
CA PHE A 315 -10.26 31.31 -19.99
C PHE A 315 -8.94 30.57 -19.77
N TYR A 316 -8.92 29.66 -18.80
CA TYR A 316 -7.81 28.73 -18.56
C TYR A 316 -8.10 27.33 -19.10
N ASP A 317 -9.38 27.06 -19.36
CA ASP A 317 -9.91 25.77 -19.70
C ASP A 317 -11.22 25.93 -20.51
N LEU A 318 -11.54 24.97 -21.38
CA LEU A 318 -12.73 25.01 -22.22
C LEU A 318 -13.62 23.81 -21.96
N GLN A 319 -14.87 24.10 -21.59
CA GLN A 319 -15.86 23.07 -21.33
C GLN A 319 -16.65 22.73 -22.59
N LEU A 320 -16.43 21.53 -23.11
CA LEU A 320 -17.04 21.04 -24.33
C LEU A 320 -18.22 20.13 -24.02
N ASP A 321 -19.33 20.39 -24.69
CA ASP A 321 -20.52 19.54 -24.61
C ASP A 321 -20.25 18.20 -25.30
N VAL A 322 -20.47 17.10 -24.57
CA VAL A 322 -20.37 15.73 -25.11
C VAL A 322 -21.72 15.27 -25.64
N LYS A 323 -22.80 15.56 -24.92
CA LYS A 323 -24.15 15.14 -25.29
C LYS A 323 -24.59 15.78 -26.60
N GLY A 324 -24.90 14.93 -27.58
CA GLY A 324 -25.28 15.36 -28.93
C GLY A 324 -24.11 15.72 -29.85
N CYS A 325 -22.86 15.60 -29.38
CA CYS A 325 -21.66 15.85 -30.17
C CYS A 325 -20.92 14.52 -30.40
N ARG A 326 -20.56 14.22 -31.65
CA ARG A 326 -19.86 12.97 -32.00
C ARG A 326 -18.35 13.03 -31.75
N ASP A 327 -17.78 14.24 -31.83
CA ASP A 327 -16.34 14.49 -31.80
C ASP A 327 -16.05 15.90 -31.27
N VAL A 328 -14.76 16.18 -31.00
CA VAL A 328 -14.28 17.50 -30.53
C VAL A 328 -14.67 18.64 -31.46
N TYR A 329 -14.65 18.42 -32.78
CA TYR A 329 -15.00 19.46 -33.75
C TYR A 329 -16.48 19.84 -33.68
N ALA A 330 -17.37 18.85 -33.53
CA ALA A 330 -18.79 19.08 -33.33
C ALA A 330 -19.06 19.88 -32.03
N SER A 331 -18.28 19.67 -30.98
CA SER A 331 -18.38 20.49 -29.77
C SER A 331 -17.91 21.93 -29.99
N PHE A 332 -16.81 22.15 -30.72
CA PHE A 332 -16.36 23.50 -31.08
C PHE A 332 -17.36 24.22 -31.99
N ASP A 333 -17.97 23.51 -32.96
CA ASP A 333 -19.01 24.04 -33.84
C ASP A 333 -20.22 24.51 -33.03
N LYS A 334 -20.63 23.70 -32.05
CA LYS A 334 -21.69 24.06 -31.10
C LYS A 334 -21.28 25.22 -30.18
N TYR A 335 -20.01 25.29 -29.79
CA TYR A 335 -19.49 26.36 -28.92
C TYR A 335 -19.57 27.74 -29.58
N VAL A 336 -19.32 27.81 -30.89
CA VAL A 336 -19.41 29.06 -31.68
C VAL A 336 -20.77 29.24 -32.36
N GLU A 337 -21.74 28.36 -32.09
CA GLU A 337 -23.08 28.44 -32.67
C GLU A 337 -23.76 29.75 -32.27
N VAL A 338 -24.37 30.42 -33.24
CA VAL A 338 -25.03 31.70 -33.03
C VAL A 338 -26.43 31.47 -32.46
N GLU A 339 -26.62 31.85 -31.20
CA GLU A 339 -27.90 31.88 -30.52
C GLU A 339 -28.73 33.08 -30.99
N ARG A 340 -30.00 32.86 -31.35
CA ARG A 340 -30.94 33.93 -31.68
C ARG A 340 -31.79 34.28 -30.47
N LEU A 341 -31.71 35.54 -30.07
CA LEU A 341 -32.49 36.14 -28.98
C LEU A 341 -33.75 36.75 -29.58
N GLU A 342 -34.85 35.99 -29.61
CA GLU A 342 -36.14 36.38 -30.17
C GLU A 342 -37.27 36.12 -29.15
N GLY A 343 -38.46 36.70 -29.38
CA GLY A 343 -39.64 36.48 -28.53
C GLY A 343 -39.47 37.04 -27.11
N ASP A 344 -39.71 36.20 -26.09
CA ASP A 344 -39.57 36.57 -24.68
C ASP A 344 -38.08 36.70 -24.25
N ASN A 345 -37.15 36.19 -25.06
CA ASN A 345 -35.70 36.22 -24.79
C ASN A 345 -34.97 37.40 -25.49
N LYS A 346 -35.70 38.43 -25.96
CA LYS A 346 -35.12 39.62 -26.62
C LYS A 346 -34.06 40.28 -25.76
N TYR A 347 -33.01 40.80 -26.40
CA TYR A 347 -31.92 41.49 -25.74
C TYR A 347 -32.30 42.94 -25.43
N HIS A 348 -32.01 43.42 -24.20
CA HIS A 348 -32.23 44.81 -23.83
C HIS A 348 -31.03 45.68 -24.24
N ALA A 349 -31.09 46.24 -25.44
CA ALA A 349 -30.06 47.08 -26.03
C ALA A 349 -30.19 48.54 -25.55
N GLU A 350 -29.78 48.83 -24.31
CA GLU A 350 -29.67 50.18 -23.72
C GLU A 350 -30.71 51.20 -24.25
N GLU A 351 -30.30 52.13 -25.12
CA GLU A 351 -31.14 53.21 -25.68
C GLU A 351 -32.22 52.73 -26.67
N HIS A 352 -32.10 51.50 -27.18
CA HIS A 352 -32.99 50.88 -28.17
C HIS A 352 -34.01 49.89 -27.57
N GLY A 353 -33.98 49.66 -26.26
CA GLY A 353 -34.92 48.76 -25.57
C GLY A 353 -34.79 47.29 -25.98
N LEU A 354 -35.88 46.52 -25.93
CA LEU A 354 -35.89 45.08 -26.26
C LEU A 354 -35.81 44.86 -27.77
N GLN A 355 -34.75 44.19 -28.22
CA GLN A 355 -34.43 43.94 -29.62
C GLN A 355 -34.17 42.47 -29.89
N ASP A 356 -34.49 42.04 -31.11
CA ASP A 356 -34.04 40.75 -31.61
C ASP A 356 -32.55 40.83 -31.91
N ALA A 357 -31.76 39.88 -31.38
CA ALA A 357 -30.31 39.92 -31.46
C ALA A 357 -29.70 38.55 -31.72
N LYS A 358 -28.48 38.54 -32.25
CA LYS A 358 -27.63 37.37 -32.40
C LYS A 358 -26.58 37.41 -31.32
N LYS A 359 -26.46 36.33 -30.56
CA LYS A 359 -25.43 36.16 -29.53
C LYS A 359 -24.52 35.01 -29.94
N GLY A 360 -23.22 35.20 -29.82
CA GLY A 360 -22.24 34.16 -30.14
C GLY A 360 -20.91 34.37 -29.43
N VAL A 361 -20.03 33.39 -29.61
CA VAL A 361 -18.68 33.39 -29.03
C VAL A 361 -17.68 33.11 -30.14
N LEU A 362 -16.60 33.87 -30.19
CA LEU A 362 -15.46 33.64 -31.09
C LEU A 362 -14.16 33.72 -30.28
N PHE A 363 -13.15 32.96 -30.68
CA PHE A 363 -11.85 32.94 -29.99
C PHE A 363 -10.93 34.03 -30.53
N ILE A 364 -10.32 34.81 -29.64
CA ILE A 364 -9.32 35.81 -30.02
C ILE A 364 -7.95 35.13 -30.12
N GLU A 365 -7.61 34.33 -29.12
CA GLU A 365 -6.38 33.54 -29.10
C GLU A 365 -6.55 32.30 -28.24
N PHE A 366 -5.85 31.23 -28.61
CA PHE A 366 -5.75 30.01 -27.81
C PHE A 366 -4.44 29.98 -27.01
N PRO A 367 -4.40 29.26 -25.87
CA PRO A 367 -3.18 29.10 -25.09
C PRO A 367 -2.19 28.10 -25.73
N PRO A 368 -0.90 28.14 -25.39
CA PRO A 368 0.06 27.12 -25.81
C PRO A 368 -0.26 25.71 -25.29
N VAL A 369 -0.82 25.59 -24.09
CA VAL A 369 -1.34 24.34 -23.53
C VAL A 369 -2.85 24.46 -23.38
N LEU A 370 -3.58 23.74 -24.23
CA LEU A 370 -5.03 23.77 -24.30
C LEU A 370 -5.63 22.65 -23.44
N GLN A 371 -6.43 23.02 -22.46
CA GLN A 371 -7.16 22.10 -21.60
C GLN A 371 -8.62 22.04 -22.03
N LEU A 372 -9.10 20.85 -22.39
CA LEU A 372 -10.47 20.61 -22.83
C LEU A 372 -11.19 19.67 -21.86
N GLN A 373 -12.24 20.17 -21.24
CA GLN A 373 -13.04 19.49 -20.24
C GLN A 373 -14.27 18.96 -20.94
N LEU A 374 -14.44 17.65 -20.94
CA LEU A 374 -15.59 17.00 -21.56
C LEU A 374 -16.70 16.93 -20.53
N LYS A 375 -17.81 17.65 -20.75
CA LYS A 375 -18.98 17.66 -19.87
C LYS A 375 -19.69 16.30 -19.92
N ARG A 376 -19.11 15.32 -19.23
CA ARG A 376 -19.66 13.96 -19.07
C ARG A 376 -20.52 13.81 -17.83
N PHE A 377 -20.61 14.83 -16.99
CA PHE A 377 -21.46 14.81 -15.80
C PHE A 377 -22.44 15.96 -15.93
N GLU A 378 -23.73 15.64 -15.91
CA GLU A 378 -24.80 16.64 -15.98
C GLU A 378 -25.91 16.30 -14.99
N TYR A 379 -26.63 17.33 -14.56
CA TYR A 379 -27.83 17.15 -13.73
C TYR A 379 -29.02 16.82 -14.63
N ASP A 380 -29.62 15.65 -14.43
CA ASP A 380 -30.86 15.29 -15.11
C ASP A 380 -32.05 15.83 -14.29
N PHE A 381 -32.60 16.96 -14.71
CA PHE A 381 -33.75 17.61 -14.07
C PHE A 381 -35.00 16.72 -14.02
N MET A 382 -35.17 15.77 -14.94
CA MET A 382 -36.33 14.88 -14.96
C MET A 382 -36.19 13.76 -13.94
N ARG A 383 -34.95 13.34 -13.66
CA ARG A 383 -34.62 12.27 -12.71
C ARG A 383 -34.17 12.77 -11.34
N ASP A 384 -34.02 14.08 -11.18
CA ASP A 384 -33.53 14.74 -9.97
C ASP A 384 -32.21 14.13 -9.47
N THR A 385 -31.31 13.82 -10.41
CA THR A 385 -30.06 13.13 -10.09
C THR A 385 -28.96 13.48 -11.07
N MET A 386 -27.71 13.40 -10.60
CA MET A 386 -26.53 13.55 -11.44
C MET A 386 -26.36 12.29 -12.30
N VAL A 387 -26.10 12.45 -13.59
CA VAL A 387 -25.88 11.35 -14.54
C VAL A 387 -24.54 11.49 -15.25
N LYS A 388 -23.91 10.34 -15.54
CA LYS A 388 -22.69 10.28 -16.34
C LYS A 388 -23.04 9.93 -17.80
N ILE A 389 -22.66 10.81 -18.73
CA ILE A 389 -22.77 10.64 -20.18
C ILE A 389 -21.62 9.75 -20.66
N ASN A 390 -21.94 8.50 -20.97
CA ASN A 390 -20.99 7.52 -21.48
C ASN A 390 -21.02 7.41 -23.00
N ASP A 391 -21.67 8.34 -23.70
CA ASP A 391 -21.78 8.37 -25.16
C ASP A 391 -20.39 8.37 -25.82
N ARG A 392 -20.32 7.78 -27.02
CA ARG A 392 -19.10 7.74 -27.82
C ARG A 392 -18.76 9.14 -28.30
N TYR A 393 -17.54 9.59 -27.98
CA TYR A 393 -17.05 10.92 -28.28
C TYR A 393 -15.59 10.83 -28.73
N GLU A 394 -15.34 11.17 -29.99
CA GLU A 394 -14.03 11.02 -30.61
C GLU A 394 -13.17 12.29 -30.45
N PHE A 395 -11.89 12.09 -30.16
CA PHE A 395 -10.89 13.15 -30.11
C PHE A 395 -9.63 12.72 -30.87
N PRO A 396 -9.07 13.59 -31.73
CA PRO A 396 -7.96 13.22 -32.60
C PRO A 396 -6.60 13.36 -31.90
N LEU A 397 -5.58 12.68 -32.42
CA LEU A 397 -4.20 12.86 -31.96
C LEU A 397 -3.66 14.27 -32.30
N GLN A 398 -4.08 14.82 -33.43
CA GLN A 398 -3.81 16.19 -33.87
C GLN A 398 -5.10 16.97 -34.01
N LEU A 399 -5.18 18.10 -33.32
CA LEU A 399 -6.34 18.99 -33.32
C LEU A 399 -5.97 20.30 -34.03
N ASP A 400 -6.48 20.48 -35.24
CA ASP A 400 -6.34 21.73 -36.01
C ASP A 400 -7.56 22.63 -35.78
N LEU A 401 -7.39 23.71 -35.01
CA LEU A 401 -8.42 24.72 -34.75
C LEU A 401 -8.43 25.86 -35.78
N ASP A 402 -7.45 25.89 -36.70
CA ASP A 402 -7.43 26.82 -37.83
C ASP A 402 -8.15 26.24 -39.07
N ARG A 403 -8.67 25.00 -38.99
CA ARG A 403 -9.37 24.33 -40.09
C ARG A 403 -10.59 25.14 -40.56
N GLU A 404 -10.99 24.89 -41.81
CA GLU A 404 -12.20 25.49 -42.41
C GLU A 404 -12.18 27.03 -42.35
N ASP A 405 -11.07 27.60 -42.84
CA ASP A 405 -10.87 29.06 -42.92
C ASP A 405 -10.98 29.77 -41.56
N ARG A 406 -10.42 29.14 -40.50
CA ARG A 406 -10.34 29.70 -39.14
C ARG A 406 -11.70 30.10 -38.56
N LYS A 407 -12.75 29.33 -38.86
CA LYS A 407 -14.13 29.63 -38.47
C LYS A 407 -14.37 29.89 -36.97
N TYR A 408 -13.48 29.40 -36.09
CA TYR A 408 -13.59 29.60 -34.64
C TYR A 408 -12.96 30.90 -34.16
N LEU A 409 -12.07 31.51 -34.96
CA LEU A 409 -11.34 32.71 -34.58
C LEU A 409 -12.14 33.98 -34.88
N SER A 410 -11.91 35.02 -34.09
CA SER A 410 -12.43 36.35 -34.38
C SER A 410 -11.73 36.96 -35.61
N PRO A 411 -12.36 37.89 -36.33
CA PRO A 411 -11.75 38.55 -37.48
C PRO A 411 -10.45 39.31 -37.15
N ASP A 412 -10.32 39.74 -35.89
CA ASP A 412 -9.17 40.50 -35.38
C ASP A 412 -8.11 39.60 -34.71
N ALA A 413 -8.28 38.27 -34.75
CA ALA A 413 -7.35 37.33 -34.14
C ALA A 413 -5.98 37.36 -34.82
N ASP A 414 -4.91 37.14 -34.04
CA ASP A 414 -3.58 37.00 -34.61
C ASP A 414 -3.51 35.71 -35.44
N THR A 415 -3.11 35.87 -36.70
CA THR A 415 -3.01 34.79 -37.68
C THR A 415 -1.58 34.34 -37.95
N SER A 416 -0.61 34.93 -37.24
CA SER A 416 0.81 34.63 -37.38
C SER A 416 1.17 33.24 -36.85
N VAL A 417 0.44 32.76 -35.84
CA VAL A 417 0.64 31.45 -35.20
C VAL A 417 -0.51 30.53 -35.58
N ARG A 418 -0.19 29.34 -36.09
CA ARG A 418 -1.19 28.32 -36.41
C ARG A 418 -1.65 27.59 -35.14
N ASN A 419 -2.96 27.47 -34.96
CA ASN A 419 -3.55 26.72 -33.84
C ASN A 419 -3.65 25.21 -34.13
N LEU A 420 -2.50 24.60 -34.44
CA LEU A 420 -2.36 23.15 -34.58
C LEU A 420 -1.79 22.56 -33.28
N TYR A 421 -2.51 21.61 -32.72
CA TYR A 421 -2.20 21.01 -31.43
C TYR A 421 -1.97 19.51 -31.52
N THR A 422 -1.07 18.99 -30.69
CA THR A 422 -0.81 17.56 -30.51
C THR A 422 -1.29 17.11 -29.13
N LEU A 423 -2.03 16.01 -29.07
CA LEU A 423 -2.58 15.45 -27.83
C LEU A 423 -1.46 14.97 -26.91
N HIS A 424 -1.39 15.54 -25.70
CA HIS A 424 -0.39 15.24 -24.69
C HIS A 424 -0.91 14.26 -23.63
N SER A 425 -2.12 14.49 -23.11
CA SER A 425 -2.70 13.68 -22.03
C SER A 425 -4.19 13.45 -22.19
N VAL A 426 -4.66 12.29 -21.73
CA VAL A 426 -6.06 11.86 -21.68
C VAL A 426 -6.37 11.42 -20.25
N LEU A 427 -7.16 12.21 -19.53
CA LEU A 427 -7.59 11.87 -18.18
C LEU A 427 -8.92 11.12 -18.26
N VAL A 428 -8.99 9.99 -17.57
CA VAL A 428 -10.06 9.00 -17.70
C VAL A 428 -10.71 8.74 -16.35
N HIS A 429 -12.03 8.60 -16.39
CA HIS A 429 -12.82 8.19 -15.24
C HIS A 429 -13.55 6.89 -15.56
N SER A 430 -13.30 5.86 -14.76
CA SER A 430 -13.96 4.55 -14.84
C SER A 430 -14.92 4.37 -13.67
N GLY A 431 -16.21 4.33 -13.95
CA GLY A 431 -17.25 4.18 -12.92
C GLY A 431 -18.47 5.08 -13.16
N GLY A 432 -19.31 5.16 -12.13
CA GLY A 432 -20.54 5.94 -12.11
C GLY A 432 -20.40 7.26 -11.36
N VAL A 433 -21.52 7.93 -11.12
CA VAL A 433 -21.55 9.27 -10.49
C VAL A 433 -21.24 9.24 -9.00
N HIS A 434 -21.61 8.16 -8.31
CA HIS A 434 -21.39 8.00 -6.85
C HIS A 434 -20.07 7.32 -6.50
N GLY A 435 -19.23 7.05 -7.49
CA GLY A 435 -17.98 6.34 -7.27
C GLY A 435 -17.37 5.82 -8.57
N GLY A 436 -16.05 5.95 -8.64
CA GLY A 436 -15.24 5.48 -9.75
C GLY A 436 -13.78 5.76 -9.50
N HIS A 437 -12.98 5.42 -10.51
CA HIS A 437 -11.53 5.44 -10.45
C HIS A 437 -10.97 6.36 -11.52
N TYR A 438 -9.99 7.18 -11.14
CA TYR A 438 -9.40 8.19 -12.01
C TYR A 438 -7.94 7.84 -12.29
N TYR A 439 -7.55 7.97 -13.55
CA TYR A 439 -6.17 7.77 -14.00
C TYR A 439 -5.91 8.59 -15.27
N ALA A 440 -4.65 8.72 -15.66
CA ALA A 440 -4.25 9.48 -16.83
C ALA A 440 -3.40 8.66 -17.79
N PHE A 441 -3.64 8.80 -19.09
CA PHE A 441 -2.67 8.43 -20.13
C PHE A 441 -1.89 9.67 -20.54
N ILE A 442 -0.57 9.59 -20.52
CA ILE A 442 0.31 10.74 -20.77
C ILE A 442 1.40 10.34 -21.77
N ARG A 443 1.76 11.28 -22.65
CA ARG A 443 2.94 11.22 -23.54
C ARG A 443 3.97 12.28 -23.12
N PRO A 444 4.88 11.98 -22.16
CA PRO A 444 5.83 12.96 -21.63
C PRO A 444 6.69 13.66 -22.67
N THR A 445 7.09 12.94 -23.73
CA THR A 445 7.94 13.44 -24.81
C THR A 445 7.17 13.72 -26.10
N LEU A 446 5.84 13.60 -26.09
CA LEU A 446 5.00 13.61 -27.30
C LEU A 446 5.47 12.61 -28.39
N SER A 447 6.16 11.54 -27.98
CA SER A 447 6.46 10.38 -28.85
C SER A 447 5.25 9.46 -29.00
N ASP A 448 5.34 8.39 -29.77
CA ASP A 448 4.24 7.43 -29.96
C ASP A 448 3.96 6.56 -28.73
N GLN A 449 4.89 6.52 -27.76
CA GLN A 449 4.75 5.73 -26.55
C GLN A 449 3.85 6.42 -25.52
N TRP A 450 2.76 5.74 -25.14
CA TRP A 450 1.87 6.17 -24.08
C TRP A 450 2.22 5.50 -22.75
N TYR A 451 1.97 6.22 -21.67
CA TYR A 451 2.11 5.71 -20.32
C TYR A 451 0.79 5.91 -19.57
N LYS A 452 0.27 4.86 -18.96
CA LYS A 452 -0.88 4.90 -18.06
C LYS A 452 -0.38 5.11 -16.63
N PHE A 453 -0.71 6.27 -16.07
CA PHE A 453 -0.48 6.65 -14.68
C PHE A 453 -1.73 6.34 -13.87
N ASP A 454 -1.72 5.19 -13.22
CA ASP A 454 -2.80 4.62 -12.43
C ASP A 454 -2.36 4.59 -10.95
N ASP A 455 -2.49 5.74 -10.29
CA ASP A 455 -1.95 5.99 -8.95
C ASP A 455 -0.49 5.54 -8.82
N GLU A 456 -0.21 4.51 -8.01
CA GLU A 456 1.14 4.01 -7.71
C GLU A 456 1.79 3.30 -8.90
N ARG A 457 0.96 2.86 -9.85
CA ARG A 457 1.37 2.03 -10.97
C ARG A 457 1.48 2.86 -12.23
N VAL A 458 2.64 2.79 -12.87
CA VAL A 458 2.86 3.36 -14.21
C VAL A 458 3.15 2.24 -15.18
N THR A 459 2.40 2.16 -16.27
CA THR A 459 2.53 1.09 -17.28
C THR A 459 2.66 1.67 -18.67
N LYS A 460 3.43 1.01 -19.54
CA LYS A 460 3.47 1.33 -20.97
C LYS A 460 2.20 0.81 -21.63
N GLU A 461 1.54 1.64 -22.42
CA GLU A 461 0.32 1.28 -23.13
C GLU A 461 0.43 1.68 -24.60
N ASP A 462 -0.39 1.06 -25.44
CA ASP A 462 -0.48 1.39 -26.85
C ASP A 462 -1.44 2.57 -27.09
N MET A 463 -1.34 3.17 -28.29
CA MET A 463 -2.19 4.29 -28.68
C MET A 463 -3.68 3.93 -28.70
N LYS A 464 -4.02 2.69 -29.08
CA LYS A 464 -5.41 2.24 -29.17
C LYS A 464 -6.09 2.27 -27.80
N ARG A 465 -5.39 1.83 -26.75
CA ARG A 465 -5.85 1.85 -25.37
C ARG A 465 -5.91 3.26 -24.79
N ALA A 466 -4.92 4.10 -25.08
CA ALA A 466 -4.89 5.46 -24.56
C ALA A 466 -5.91 6.40 -25.24
N LEU A 467 -6.27 6.11 -26.49
CA LEU A 467 -7.11 6.96 -27.34
C LEU A 467 -8.47 6.33 -27.65
N GLU A 468 -8.50 5.31 -28.53
CA GLU A 468 -9.73 4.76 -29.10
C GLU A 468 -10.64 4.11 -28.05
N GLU A 469 -10.04 3.40 -27.09
CA GLU A 469 -10.79 2.77 -26.01
C GLU A 469 -11.38 3.77 -25.01
N GLN A 470 -10.94 5.03 -25.04
CA GLN A 470 -11.38 6.10 -24.13
C GLN A 470 -12.47 7.01 -24.72
N TYR A 471 -12.93 6.74 -25.95
CA TYR A 471 -14.04 7.47 -26.57
C TYR A 471 -15.38 7.24 -25.86
N GLY A 472 -15.53 6.14 -25.11
CA GLY A 472 -16.81 5.71 -24.55
C GLY A 472 -17.68 4.98 -25.58
N GLY A 473 -18.99 4.97 -25.34
CA GLY A 473 -19.98 4.29 -26.16
C GLY A 473 -20.33 2.88 -25.68
N GLU A 474 -21.06 2.17 -26.52
CA GLU A 474 -21.42 0.77 -26.30
C GLU A 474 -20.42 -0.14 -27.01
N GLU A 475 -19.97 -1.18 -26.32
CA GLU A 475 -19.17 -2.24 -26.92
C GLU A 475 -20.08 -3.39 -27.35
N GLU A 476 -19.99 -3.75 -28.63
CA GLU A 476 -20.67 -4.91 -29.19
C GLU A 476 -19.72 -6.10 -29.12
N LEU A 477 -20.12 -7.16 -28.39
CA LEU A 477 -19.42 -8.43 -28.49
C LEU A 477 -19.58 -8.99 -29.90
N PRO A 478 -18.52 -9.56 -30.52
CA PRO A 478 -18.62 -10.20 -31.82
C PRO A 478 -19.77 -11.22 -31.86
N GLN A 479 -20.54 -11.22 -32.95
CA GLN A 479 -21.65 -12.17 -33.13
C GLN A 479 -21.12 -13.60 -33.00
N THR A 480 -21.66 -14.33 -32.02
CA THR A 480 -21.23 -15.70 -31.71
C THR A 480 -21.73 -16.74 -32.71
N ASN A 481 -22.53 -16.39 -33.73
CA ASN A 481 -23.00 -17.28 -34.80
C ASN A 481 -23.42 -16.50 -36.07
N PRO A 482 -22.80 -16.71 -37.25
CA PRO A 482 -23.34 -16.22 -38.52
C PRO A 482 -24.52 -17.11 -38.95
N GLY A 483 -25.74 -16.82 -38.46
CA GLY A 483 -26.94 -17.56 -38.85
C GLY A 483 -28.19 -17.37 -38.00
N PHE A 484 -28.11 -16.74 -36.82
CA PHE A 484 -29.27 -16.43 -35.98
C PHE A 484 -29.43 -14.91 -35.83
N ASN A 485 -30.57 -14.37 -36.28
CA ASN A 485 -30.94 -12.95 -36.15
C ASN A 485 -31.31 -12.59 -34.70
N ASN A 486 -30.37 -12.65 -33.76
CA ASN A 486 -30.50 -11.97 -32.47
C ASN A 486 -29.67 -10.69 -32.49
N THR A 487 -30.24 -9.59 -32.02
CA THR A 487 -29.54 -8.31 -31.82
C THR A 487 -28.31 -8.52 -30.92
N PRO A 488 -27.13 -7.98 -31.27
CA PRO A 488 -25.91 -8.07 -30.44
C PRO A 488 -26.16 -7.58 -29.02
N PHE A 489 -25.60 -8.29 -28.02
CA PHE A 489 -25.62 -7.83 -26.63
C PHE A 489 -24.66 -6.64 -26.50
N LYS A 490 -25.22 -5.45 -26.29
CA LYS A 490 -24.47 -4.20 -26.14
C LYS A 490 -24.28 -3.91 -24.66
N PHE A 491 -23.06 -3.57 -24.24
CA PHE A 491 -22.83 -3.05 -22.89
C PHE A 491 -22.12 -1.70 -22.96
N THR A 492 -22.52 -0.78 -22.10
CA THR A 492 -21.95 0.58 -22.06
C THR A 492 -20.55 0.55 -21.44
N LYS A 493 -19.58 1.20 -22.09
CA LYS A 493 -18.25 1.43 -21.50
C LYS A 493 -18.36 2.47 -20.41
N TYR A 494 -18.11 2.06 -19.17
CA TYR A 494 -18.09 2.95 -18.00
C TYR A 494 -16.75 3.67 -17.81
N SER A 495 -15.73 3.36 -18.62
CA SER A 495 -14.45 4.07 -18.71
C SER A 495 -14.45 4.98 -19.93
N ASN A 496 -14.21 6.27 -19.72
CA ASN A 496 -14.11 7.25 -20.80
C ASN A 496 -13.32 8.49 -20.36
N ALA A 497 -12.77 9.19 -21.36
CA ALA A 497 -12.03 10.43 -21.13
C ALA A 497 -12.98 11.54 -20.66
N TYR A 498 -12.60 12.28 -19.62
CA TYR A 498 -13.34 13.45 -19.14
C TYR A 498 -12.55 14.75 -19.29
N MET A 499 -11.23 14.69 -19.51
CA MET A 499 -10.39 15.86 -19.77
C MET A 499 -9.26 15.48 -20.73
N LEU A 500 -8.96 16.39 -21.66
CA LEU A 500 -7.90 16.25 -22.65
C LEU A 500 -6.94 17.43 -22.54
N VAL A 501 -5.65 17.16 -22.70
CA VAL A 501 -4.61 18.20 -22.72
C VAL A 501 -3.87 18.14 -24.03
N TYR A 502 -3.79 19.27 -24.71
CA TYR A 502 -3.20 19.46 -26.02
C TYR A 502 -2.08 20.50 -25.94
N ILE A 503 -0.99 20.29 -26.68
CA ILE A 503 0.15 21.21 -26.74
C ILE A 503 0.28 21.73 -28.17
N ARG A 504 0.39 23.06 -28.34
CA ARG A 504 0.55 23.69 -29.65
C ARG A 504 1.88 23.29 -30.27
N GLU A 505 1.86 22.86 -31.53
CA GLU A 505 3.05 22.33 -32.21
C GLU A 505 4.18 23.38 -32.32
N SER A 506 3.86 24.66 -32.51
CA SER A 506 4.85 25.75 -32.57
C SER A 506 5.56 26.05 -31.25
N ASP A 507 4.95 25.69 -30.12
CA ASP A 507 5.48 25.95 -28.77
C ASP A 507 6.03 24.68 -28.10
N LYS A 508 5.98 23.55 -28.80
CA LYS A 508 6.41 22.23 -28.34
C LYS A 508 7.81 22.23 -27.74
N ASP A 509 8.81 22.78 -28.43
CA ASP A 509 10.20 22.78 -27.96
C ASP A 509 10.41 23.65 -26.72
N LYS A 510 9.57 24.70 -26.53
CA LYS A 510 9.61 25.55 -25.34
C LYS A 510 8.96 24.85 -24.15
N ILE A 511 7.86 24.14 -24.38
CA ILE A 511 7.04 23.50 -23.35
C ILE A 511 7.69 22.17 -22.89
N ILE A 512 8.12 21.34 -23.84
CA ILE A 512 8.82 20.07 -23.60
C ILE A 512 10.33 20.32 -23.50
N CYS A 513 10.72 21.21 -22.59
CA CYS A 513 12.11 21.57 -22.36
C CYS A 513 12.81 20.60 -21.40
N ASN A 514 14.14 20.62 -21.39
CA ASN A 514 14.93 19.88 -20.41
C ASN A 514 14.85 20.55 -19.03
N VAL A 515 14.67 19.73 -17.99
CA VAL A 515 14.66 20.17 -16.59
C VAL A 515 15.78 19.44 -15.87
N ASP A 516 16.82 20.18 -15.53
CA ASP A 516 18.04 19.63 -14.95
C ASP A 516 18.09 19.88 -13.44
N GLU A 517 19.01 19.21 -12.74
CA GLU A 517 19.28 19.49 -11.32
C GLU A 517 19.60 20.96 -11.06
N LYS A 518 20.16 21.69 -12.03
CA LYS A 518 20.52 23.11 -11.89
C LYS A 518 19.30 24.03 -11.72
N ASP A 519 18.13 23.60 -12.17
CA ASP A 519 16.88 24.37 -12.04
C ASP A 519 16.29 24.29 -10.62
N ILE A 520 16.80 23.38 -9.78
CA ILE A 520 16.34 23.14 -8.42
C ILE A 520 17.22 23.93 -7.45
N ALA A 521 16.61 24.71 -6.57
CA ALA A 521 17.31 25.50 -5.56
C ALA A 521 18.14 24.63 -4.60
N GLU A 522 19.33 25.10 -4.21
CA GLU A 522 20.30 24.30 -3.45
C GLU A 522 19.81 23.93 -2.05
N HIS A 523 19.15 24.86 -1.34
CA HIS A 523 18.58 24.60 -0.01
C HIS A 523 17.51 23.49 -0.06
N LEU A 524 16.71 23.46 -1.13
CA LEU A 524 15.69 22.44 -1.34
C LEU A 524 16.33 21.07 -1.59
N LYS A 525 17.39 21.00 -2.40
CA LYS A 525 18.13 19.75 -2.63
C LYS A 525 18.69 19.19 -1.34
N ILE A 526 19.43 20.00 -0.57
CA ILE A 526 20.07 19.57 0.68
C ILE A 526 19.01 19.01 1.64
N ARG A 527 17.91 19.72 1.80
CA ARG A 527 16.79 19.30 2.65
C ARG A 527 16.19 17.97 2.20
N LEU A 528 15.79 17.85 0.93
CA LEU A 528 15.09 16.67 0.43
C LEU A 528 16.01 15.45 0.36
N LYS A 529 17.30 15.63 0.09
CA LYS A 529 18.29 14.55 0.14
C LYS A 529 18.46 14.01 1.55
N LYS A 530 18.51 14.90 2.55
CA LYS A 530 18.54 14.51 3.97
C LYS A 530 17.26 13.78 4.39
N GLU A 531 16.09 14.27 3.99
CA GLU A 531 14.80 13.60 4.25
C GLU A 531 14.77 12.19 3.63
N GLN A 532 15.29 12.04 2.41
CA GLN A 532 15.38 10.75 1.72
C GLN A 532 16.34 9.78 2.44
N GLU A 533 17.52 10.25 2.84
CA GLU A 533 18.49 9.45 3.61
C GLU A 533 17.90 8.96 4.94
N GLU A 534 17.21 9.83 5.69
CA GLU A 534 16.54 9.46 6.94
C GLU A 534 15.41 8.45 6.71
N GLU A 535 14.66 8.56 5.61
CA GLU A 535 13.60 7.59 5.29
C GLU A 535 14.19 6.24 4.87
N ASP A 536 15.27 6.23 4.09
CA ASP A 536 15.96 5.01 3.69
C ASP A 536 16.60 4.31 4.88
N ASP A 537 17.17 5.05 5.84
CA ASP A 537 17.68 4.50 7.09
C ASP A 537 16.54 3.91 7.95
N LYS A 538 15.39 4.58 8.03
CA LYS A 538 14.19 4.02 8.69
C LYS A 538 13.69 2.75 8.00
N ARG A 539 13.70 2.71 6.66
CA ARG A 539 13.32 1.53 5.87
C ARG A 539 14.29 0.38 6.11
N ARG A 540 15.61 0.63 6.05
CA ARG A 540 16.65 -0.36 6.37
C ARG A 540 16.51 -0.88 7.79
N TYR A 541 16.27 0.02 8.75
CA TYR A 541 16.03 -0.34 10.14
C TYR A 541 14.80 -1.26 10.30
N LYS A 542 13.66 -0.92 9.69
CA LYS A 542 12.45 -1.77 9.72
C LYS A 542 12.67 -3.11 9.01
N ALA A 543 13.34 -3.09 7.88
CA ALA A 543 13.70 -4.28 7.12
C ALA A 543 14.64 -5.19 7.93
N GLN A 544 15.48 -4.66 8.81
CA GLN A 544 16.32 -5.47 9.69
C GLN A 544 15.63 -5.82 11.02
N ALA A 545 14.67 -5.02 11.49
CA ALA A 545 14.03 -5.19 12.80
C ALA A 545 13.37 -6.57 12.96
N HIS A 546 12.79 -7.14 11.90
CA HIS A 546 12.17 -8.47 11.96
C HIS A 546 13.18 -9.61 12.23
N LEU A 547 14.49 -9.38 12.05
CA LEU A 547 15.57 -10.33 12.34
C LEU A 547 16.00 -10.33 13.81
N TYR A 548 15.59 -9.31 14.59
CA TYR A 548 15.94 -9.17 16.00
C TYR A 548 14.74 -9.49 16.90
N THR A 549 15.03 -9.77 18.16
CA THR A 549 14.05 -9.94 19.23
C THR A 549 14.56 -9.28 20.50
N ILE A 550 13.64 -8.92 21.40
CA ILE A 550 13.98 -8.36 22.70
C ILE A 550 13.86 -9.45 23.75
N ILE A 551 14.89 -9.62 24.57
CA ILE A 551 14.89 -10.44 25.78
C ILE A 551 14.97 -9.51 27.00
N LYS A 552 14.08 -9.67 27.96
CA LYS A 552 14.10 -8.99 29.26
C LYS A 552 14.54 -9.98 30.33
N VAL A 553 15.55 -9.62 31.13
CA VAL A 553 16.14 -10.53 32.13
C VAL A 553 16.07 -9.88 33.51
N ALA A 554 15.16 -10.36 34.35
CA ALA A 554 15.01 -9.92 35.73
C ALA A 554 15.95 -10.69 36.67
N ARG A 555 16.49 -10.03 37.69
CA ARG A 555 17.37 -10.59 38.71
C ARG A 555 16.88 -10.22 40.12
N ASP A 556 17.41 -10.88 41.14
CA ASP A 556 17.11 -10.58 42.54
C ASP A 556 17.34 -9.09 42.89
N GLU A 557 18.31 -8.42 42.26
CA GLU A 557 18.54 -6.98 42.45
C GLU A 557 17.38 -6.12 41.91
N ASP A 558 16.81 -6.47 40.75
CA ASP A 558 15.68 -5.74 40.17
C ASP A 558 14.43 -5.85 41.07
N LEU A 559 14.20 -7.05 41.63
CA LEU A 559 13.13 -7.32 42.58
C LEU A 559 13.31 -6.49 43.87
N LEU A 560 14.54 -6.45 44.40
CA LEU A 560 14.88 -5.67 45.59
C LEU A 560 14.72 -4.17 45.39
N GLU A 561 15.06 -3.66 44.20
CA GLU A 561 14.98 -2.23 43.90
C GLU A 561 13.53 -1.75 43.70
N GLN A 562 12.66 -2.58 43.11
CA GLN A 562 11.31 -2.18 42.69
C GLN A 562 10.24 -2.46 43.76
N ILE A 563 10.31 -3.61 44.45
CA ILE A 563 9.29 -4.01 45.44
C ILE A 563 9.34 -3.06 46.65
N GLY A 564 8.19 -2.45 46.97
CA GLY A 564 8.05 -1.48 48.06
C GLY A 564 8.20 -0.03 47.67
N LYS A 565 8.54 0.26 46.40
CA LYS A 565 8.66 1.62 45.87
C LYS A 565 7.71 1.82 44.70
N ASP A 566 8.04 1.13 43.61
CA ASP A 566 7.35 1.23 42.33
C ASP A 566 6.22 0.19 42.22
N ILE A 567 6.37 -0.93 42.93
CA ILE A 567 5.51 -2.10 42.82
C ILE A 567 5.29 -2.69 44.20
N TYR A 568 4.04 -3.02 44.52
CA TYR A 568 3.69 -3.66 45.79
C TYR A 568 3.16 -5.08 45.57
N PHE A 569 2.48 -5.32 44.45
CA PHE A 569 1.97 -6.63 44.03
C PHE A 569 2.79 -7.18 42.85
N ASP A 570 3.03 -8.50 42.81
CA ASP A 570 3.91 -9.20 41.87
C ASP A 570 5.41 -8.91 42.11
N LEU A 571 6.29 -9.46 41.27
CA LEU A 571 7.74 -9.44 41.47
C LEU A 571 8.45 -8.26 40.82
N VAL A 572 8.05 -7.86 39.60
CA VAL A 572 8.82 -6.89 38.81
C VAL A 572 8.00 -6.25 37.69
N ASP A 573 8.29 -4.99 37.38
CA ASP A 573 7.83 -4.27 36.20
C ASP A 573 8.86 -4.50 35.10
N HIS A 574 8.47 -5.34 34.14
CA HIS A 574 9.34 -5.73 33.05
C HIS A 574 9.77 -4.58 32.15
N ASP A 575 9.11 -3.42 32.17
CA ASP A 575 9.53 -2.26 31.38
C ASP A 575 10.70 -1.50 32.01
N LYS A 576 10.94 -1.72 33.31
CA LYS A 576 12.11 -1.19 34.05
C LYS A 576 13.28 -2.17 34.09
N VAL A 577 13.08 -3.41 33.65
CA VAL A 577 14.12 -4.46 33.63
C VAL A 577 15.06 -4.29 32.42
N ARG A 578 16.33 -4.65 32.61
CA ARG A 578 17.34 -4.64 31.54
C ARG A 578 16.87 -5.45 30.32
N SER A 579 16.85 -4.77 29.18
CA SER A 579 16.40 -5.32 27.89
C SER A 579 17.58 -5.50 26.94
N PHE A 580 17.63 -6.66 26.29
CA PHE A 580 18.67 -7.05 25.34
C PHE A 580 18.05 -7.23 23.96
N ARG A 581 18.56 -6.49 22.96
CA ARG A 581 18.16 -6.65 21.57
C ARG A 581 19.15 -7.58 20.88
N ILE A 582 18.69 -8.78 20.52
CA ILE A 582 19.55 -9.83 19.98
C ILE A 582 19.00 -10.40 18.69
N GLN A 583 19.86 -10.94 17.83
CA GLN A 583 19.42 -11.59 16.59
C GLN A 583 18.68 -12.89 16.92
N LYS A 584 17.59 -13.16 16.21
CA LYS A 584 16.77 -14.37 16.43
C LYS A 584 17.55 -15.67 16.21
N GLN A 585 18.55 -15.65 15.32
CA GLN A 585 19.41 -16.80 15.04
C GLN A 585 20.54 -17.01 16.06
N THR A 586 20.79 -16.06 16.98
CA THR A 586 21.86 -16.21 17.97
C THR A 586 21.58 -17.43 18.86
N PRO A 587 22.54 -18.36 19.00
CA PRO A 587 22.44 -19.46 19.96
C PRO A 587 22.25 -18.93 21.38
N PHE A 588 21.37 -19.55 22.18
CA PHE A 588 21.12 -19.07 23.54
C PHE A 588 22.38 -19.11 24.42
N ASN A 589 23.31 -20.05 24.19
CA ASN A 589 24.59 -20.07 24.90
C ASN A 589 25.45 -18.83 24.64
N ASP A 590 25.45 -18.29 23.43
CA ASP A 590 26.20 -17.05 23.11
C ASP A 590 25.57 -15.85 23.85
N PHE A 591 24.25 -15.86 24.01
CA PHE A 591 23.56 -14.88 24.83
C PHE A 591 23.92 -15.00 26.33
N LYS A 592 24.09 -16.22 26.86
CA LYS A 592 24.58 -16.43 28.25
C LYS A 592 25.97 -15.83 28.46
N GLU A 593 26.85 -15.96 27.48
CA GLU A 593 28.19 -15.35 27.50
C GLU A 593 28.15 -13.82 27.45
N GLU A 594 27.23 -13.24 26.68
CA GLU A 594 26.99 -11.80 26.67
C GLU A 594 26.52 -11.29 28.03
N LEU A 595 25.55 -12.00 28.65
CA LEU A 595 25.08 -11.69 30.00
C LEU A 595 26.15 -11.91 31.07
N ALA A 596 27.04 -12.87 30.88
CA ALA A 596 28.16 -13.10 31.79
C ALA A 596 29.10 -11.90 31.84
N LYS A 597 29.31 -11.23 30.71
CA LYS A 597 30.12 -10.01 30.61
C LYS A 597 29.38 -8.80 31.19
N GLU A 598 28.09 -8.66 30.88
CA GLU A 598 27.28 -7.52 31.33
C GLU A 598 27.08 -7.53 32.86
N PHE A 599 26.75 -8.68 33.43
CA PHE A 599 26.44 -8.80 34.86
C PHE A 599 27.60 -9.33 35.70
N GLY A 600 28.72 -9.73 35.09
CA GLY A 600 29.86 -10.29 35.80
C GLY A 600 29.61 -11.66 36.44
N ILE A 601 28.60 -12.40 35.96
CA ILE A 601 28.22 -13.72 36.48
C ILE A 601 28.60 -14.80 35.45
N PRO A 602 29.61 -15.63 35.71
CA PRO A 602 29.98 -16.73 34.82
C PRO A 602 28.83 -17.66 34.44
N VAL A 603 28.84 -18.17 33.20
CA VAL A 603 27.76 -19.00 32.62
C VAL A 603 27.38 -20.20 33.48
N GLN A 604 28.35 -20.83 34.15
CA GLN A 604 28.12 -21.99 35.03
C GLN A 604 27.31 -21.67 36.30
N TYR A 605 27.13 -20.39 36.64
CA TYR A 605 26.36 -19.94 37.79
C TYR A 605 24.99 -19.36 37.41
N GLN A 606 24.64 -19.41 36.12
CA GLN A 606 23.38 -18.88 35.59
C GLN A 606 22.36 -20.00 35.39
N ARG A 607 21.19 -19.90 36.02
CA ARG A 607 20.01 -20.69 35.65
C ARG A 607 18.87 -19.76 35.25
N TYR A 608 18.31 -19.94 34.05
CA TYR A 608 17.23 -19.09 33.55
C TYR A 608 15.88 -19.74 33.75
N TRP A 609 14.91 -18.96 34.21
CA TRP A 609 13.52 -19.34 34.41
C TRP A 609 12.62 -18.62 33.41
N ILE A 610 11.69 -19.36 32.80
CA ILE A 610 10.66 -18.80 31.93
C ILE A 610 9.56 -18.20 32.81
N TRP A 611 9.12 -17.00 32.45
CA TRP A 611 7.90 -16.42 33.01
C TRP A 611 6.67 -16.91 32.26
N ALA A 612 5.61 -17.22 33.00
CA ALA A 612 4.34 -17.64 32.42
C ALA A 612 3.16 -16.86 33.02
N LYS A 613 2.16 -16.60 32.18
CA LYS A 613 0.88 -16.03 32.62
C LYS A 613 0.01 -17.15 33.17
N ARG A 614 -0.46 -16.97 34.39
CA ARG A 614 -1.34 -17.92 35.09
C ARG A 614 -2.81 -17.59 34.84
N GLN A 615 -3.70 -18.51 35.24
CA GLN A 615 -5.16 -18.35 35.08
C GLN A 615 -5.71 -17.15 35.86
N ASN A 616 -5.10 -16.82 36.99
CA ASN A 616 -5.44 -15.65 37.83
C ASN A 616 -4.87 -14.33 37.29
N HIS A 617 -4.40 -14.29 36.03
CA HIS A 617 -3.79 -13.15 35.36
C HIS A 617 -2.45 -12.65 35.92
N THR A 618 -1.89 -13.30 36.95
CA THR A 618 -0.52 -13.03 37.41
C THR A 618 0.52 -13.54 36.43
N PHE A 619 1.72 -12.95 36.45
CA PHE A 619 2.82 -13.33 35.58
C PHE A 619 4.04 -13.66 36.43
N ARG A 620 4.41 -14.94 36.55
CA ARG A 620 5.40 -15.43 37.54
C ARG A 620 6.46 -16.33 36.89
N PRO A 621 7.67 -16.45 37.47
CA PRO A 621 8.64 -17.47 37.08
C PRO A 621 8.04 -18.86 37.28
N ASN A 622 7.91 -19.64 36.21
CA ASN A 622 7.17 -20.90 36.25
C ASN A 622 8.07 -22.13 36.34
N ARG A 623 9.14 -22.17 35.53
CA ARG A 623 10.09 -23.28 35.52
C ARG A 623 11.43 -22.87 34.92
N PRO A 624 12.53 -23.59 35.24
CA PRO A 624 13.80 -23.40 34.56
C PRO A 624 13.74 -23.83 33.09
N LEU A 625 14.62 -23.26 32.28
CA LEU A 625 14.92 -23.74 30.94
C LEU A 625 15.51 -25.14 30.98
N THR A 626 15.08 -25.97 30.04
CA THR A 626 15.65 -27.31 29.86
C THR A 626 16.91 -27.24 29.01
N PRO A 627 17.83 -28.22 29.11
CA PRO A 627 19.02 -28.27 28.25
C PRO A 627 18.69 -28.29 26.74
N GLN A 628 17.54 -28.86 26.36
CA GLN A 628 17.08 -28.88 24.97
C GLN A 628 16.65 -27.48 24.48
N GLU A 629 16.03 -26.70 25.36
CA GLU A 629 15.63 -25.31 25.10
C GLU A 629 16.84 -24.38 25.05
N GLU A 630 17.81 -24.53 25.96
CA GLU A 630 19.07 -23.77 25.93
C GLU A 630 19.94 -24.08 24.70
N ALA A 631 19.74 -25.23 24.06
CA ALA A 631 20.43 -25.58 22.81
C ALA A 631 19.85 -24.88 21.56
N GLN A 632 18.69 -24.23 21.66
CA GLN A 632 18.05 -23.57 20.52
C GLN A 632 18.51 -22.11 20.32
N PRO A 633 18.31 -21.53 19.12
CA PRO A 633 18.41 -20.09 18.93
C PRO A 633 17.39 -19.33 19.75
N VAL A 634 17.73 -18.12 20.18
CA VAL A 634 16.86 -17.24 20.98
C VAL A 634 15.47 -17.07 20.34
N GLY A 635 15.41 -16.90 19.01
CA GLY A 635 14.16 -16.70 18.29
C GLY A 635 13.19 -17.86 18.43
N GLN A 636 13.70 -19.10 18.36
CA GLN A 636 12.91 -20.30 18.56
C GLN A 636 12.52 -20.48 20.02
N LEU A 637 13.43 -20.19 20.96
CA LEU A 637 13.14 -20.22 22.38
C LEU A 637 11.97 -19.28 22.75
N ARG A 638 11.96 -18.08 22.19
CA ARG A 638 10.85 -17.14 22.32
C ARG A 638 9.54 -17.72 21.78
N ASP A 639 9.56 -18.30 20.58
CA ASP A 639 8.36 -18.83 19.93
C ASP A 639 7.77 -20.02 20.69
N MET A 640 8.62 -20.87 21.30
CA MET A 640 8.19 -21.97 22.17
C MET A 640 7.61 -21.48 23.50
N SER A 641 8.16 -20.38 24.04
CA SER A 641 7.73 -19.81 25.33
C SER A 641 6.39 -19.05 25.22
N ASN A 642 6.02 -18.53 24.04
CA ASN A 642 4.85 -17.66 23.87
C ASN A 642 3.70 -18.37 23.13
N LYS A 643 2.75 -18.94 23.87
CA LYS A 643 1.45 -19.39 23.31
C LYS A 643 0.50 -18.21 22.97
N ALA A 644 0.84 -16.99 23.40
CA ALA A 644 0.02 -15.80 23.27
C ALA A 644 0.85 -14.63 22.68
N HIS A 645 1.31 -14.74 21.43
CA HIS A 645 1.76 -13.65 20.53
C HIS A 645 2.47 -12.40 21.11
N ASN A 646 3.18 -12.48 22.24
CA ASN A 646 3.99 -11.36 22.73
C ASN A 646 5.33 -11.31 21.97
N ALA A 647 5.75 -10.11 21.59
CA ALA A 647 6.96 -9.90 20.80
C ALA A 647 8.28 -10.09 21.57
N GLU A 648 8.21 -10.33 22.89
CA GLU A 648 9.34 -10.32 23.82
C GLU A 648 9.48 -11.64 24.59
N LEU A 649 10.73 -12.07 24.84
CA LEU A 649 11.06 -13.18 25.74
C LEU A 649 11.40 -12.62 27.12
N LYS A 650 10.74 -13.10 28.17
CA LYS A 650 10.99 -12.65 29.56
C LYS A 650 11.57 -13.81 30.36
N LEU A 651 12.71 -13.56 30.99
CA LEU A 651 13.46 -14.54 31.78
C LEU A 651 13.74 -14.01 33.19
N PHE A 652 13.81 -14.90 34.16
CA PHE A 652 14.38 -14.61 35.49
C PHE A 652 15.71 -15.35 35.61
N LEU A 653 16.77 -14.63 35.96
CA LEU A 653 18.11 -15.18 36.14
C LEU A 653 18.34 -15.54 37.62
N GLU A 654 18.36 -16.85 37.88
CA GLU A 654 18.71 -17.41 39.18
C GLU A 654 20.23 -17.55 39.32
N VAL A 655 20.76 -16.97 40.39
CA VAL A 655 22.18 -17.07 40.77
C VAL A 655 22.26 -17.58 42.21
N GLY A 656 23.04 -18.64 42.46
CA GLY A 656 23.28 -19.09 43.83
C GLY A 656 24.20 -18.10 44.56
N CYS A 657 23.97 -17.85 45.84
CA CYS A 657 24.83 -16.98 46.66
C CYS A 657 25.49 -17.77 47.78
N GLY A 658 26.83 -17.80 47.81
CA GLY A 658 27.61 -18.46 48.86
C GLY A 658 27.71 -17.62 50.15
N PRO A 659 28.27 -18.18 51.23
CA PRO A 659 28.43 -17.49 52.52
C PRO A 659 29.21 -16.17 52.42
N ASP A 660 30.14 -16.07 51.47
CA ASP A 660 30.98 -14.89 51.22
C ASP A 660 30.35 -13.90 50.22
N LEU A 661 29.03 -14.01 49.96
CA LEU A 661 28.29 -13.23 48.95
C LEU A 661 28.79 -13.40 47.50
N ARG A 662 29.53 -14.47 47.22
CA ARG A 662 30.02 -14.79 45.88
C ARG A 662 29.03 -15.68 45.12
N PRO A 663 28.90 -15.52 43.79
CA PRO A 663 28.10 -16.40 42.96
C PRO A 663 28.57 -17.86 43.06
N ILE A 664 27.63 -18.77 43.29
CA ILE A 664 27.83 -20.22 43.26
C ILE A 664 26.81 -20.86 42.31
N PRO A 665 27.07 -22.08 41.80
CA PRO A 665 26.10 -22.78 40.97
C PRO A 665 24.77 -22.93 41.72
N PRO A 666 23.63 -22.60 41.08
CA PRO A 666 22.32 -22.89 41.66
C PRO A 666 22.17 -24.38 41.99
N PRO A 667 21.59 -24.75 43.14
CA PRO A 667 21.46 -26.15 43.55
C PRO A 667 20.56 -26.92 42.58
N ASP A 668 20.84 -28.20 42.34
CA ASP A 668 20.04 -29.04 41.45
C ASP A 668 18.58 -29.10 41.93
N LYS A 669 17.64 -28.76 41.05
CA LYS A 669 16.21 -28.77 41.34
C LYS A 669 15.63 -30.14 41.01
N THR A 670 15.11 -30.84 42.01
CA THR A 670 14.31 -32.05 41.81
C THR A 670 12.84 -31.67 41.56
N ARG A 671 12.01 -32.64 41.14
CA ARG A 671 10.56 -32.41 40.97
C ARG A 671 9.82 -32.09 42.28
N GLU A 672 10.41 -32.45 43.41
CA GLU A 672 9.87 -32.12 44.74
C GLU A 672 10.34 -30.75 45.24
N ASP A 673 11.22 -30.06 44.50
CA ASP A 673 11.68 -28.72 44.86
C ASP A 673 10.85 -27.65 44.14
N ILE A 674 10.43 -26.61 44.86
CA ILE A 674 9.76 -25.43 44.31
C ILE A 674 10.47 -24.15 44.74
N MET A 675 10.51 -23.15 43.87
CA MET A 675 11.09 -21.84 44.16
C MET A 675 10.02 -20.86 44.63
N LEU A 676 10.18 -20.35 45.85
CA LEU A 676 9.29 -19.37 46.46
C LEU A 676 10.01 -18.04 46.69
N PHE A 677 9.25 -16.96 46.53
CA PHE A 677 9.71 -15.59 46.72
C PHE A 677 9.08 -15.02 47.99
N PHE A 678 9.83 -14.21 48.73
CA PHE A 678 9.42 -13.74 50.05
C PHE A 678 9.44 -12.21 50.14
N LYS A 679 8.32 -11.64 50.60
CA LYS A 679 8.17 -10.23 50.92
C LYS A 679 7.92 -10.06 52.41
N LEU A 680 8.58 -9.10 53.06
CA LEU A 680 8.33 -8.75 54.45
C LEU A 680 7.52 -7.45 54.49
N TYR A 681 6.42 -7.48 55.23
CA TYR A 681 5.65 -6.29 55.56
C TYR A 681 5.98 -5.85 56.99
N ASP A 682 6.18 -4.55 57.16
CA ASP A 682 6.35 -3.88 58.46
C ASP A 682 5.09 -3.02 58.74
N PRO A 683 4.15 -3.51 59.58
CA PRO A 683 2.90 -2.81 59.86
C PRO A 683 3.10 -1.43 60.52
N GLU A 684 4.17 -1.25 61.31
CA GLU A 684 4.45 0.01 61.99
C GLU A 684 4.87 1.11 61.01
N LYS A 685 5.55 0.72 59.92
CA LYS A 685 6.01 1.65 58.88
C LYS A 685 5.10 1.70 57.67
N GLY A 686 4.22 0.72 57.50
CA GLY A 686 3.45 0.54 56.26
C GLY A 686 4.34 0.24 55.06
N GLU A 687 5.46 -0.46 55.27
CA GLU A 687 6.46 -0.74 54.23
C GLU A 687 6.50 -2.23 53.89
N LEU A 688 6.43 -2.54 52.59
CA LEU A 688 6.61 -3.90 52.06
C LEU A 688 7.95 -3.97 51.33
N ARG A 689 8.78 -4.98 51.59
CA ARG A 689 10.08 -5.13 50.91
C ARG A 689 10.36 -6.56 50.51
N TYR A 690 11.12 -6.74 49.43
CA TYR A 690 11.65 -8.06 49.06
C TYR A 690 12.74 -8.51 50.04
N VAL A 691 12.73 -9.79 50.40
CA VAL A 691 13.69 -10.38 51.36
C VAL A 691 14.52 -11.50 50.73
N GLY A 692 14.09 -12.01 49.59
CA GLY A 692 14.79 -13.05 48.83
C GLY A 692 13.89 -14.19 48.44
N ARG A 693 14.52 -15.28 48.01
CA ARG A 693 13.87 -16.51 47.55
C ARG A 693 14.48 -17.74 48.21
N LEU A 694 13.71 -18.81 48.29
CA LEU A 694 14.18 -20.11 48.77
C LEU A 694 13.70 -21.23 47.86
N LEU A 695 14.53 -22.27 47.76
CA LEU A 695 14.12 -23.56 47.21
C LEU A 695 13.64 -24.45 48.36
N VAL A 696 12.37 -24.83 48.34
CA VAL A 696 11.72 -25.62 49.40
C VAL A 696 11.17 -26.93 48.86
N LYS A 697 10.94 -27.90 49.75
CA LYS A 697 10.30 -29.17 49.36
C LYS A 697 8.79 -29.01 49.32
N LEU A 698 8.15 -29.43 48.23
CA LEU A 698 6.70 -29.40 48.05
C LEU A 698 5.95 -30.20 49.12
N SER A 699 6.56 -31.28 49.63
CA SER A 699 6.05 -32.06 50.77
C SER A 699 6.32 -31.45 52.15
N GLY A 700 7.20 -30.44 52.22
CA GLY A 700 7.58 -29.75 53.44
C GLY A 700 6.51 -28.77 53.90
N LYS A 701 6.67 -28.26 55.13
CA LYS A 701 5.72 -27.35 55.78
C LYS A 701 6.35 -25.98 56.03
N PRO A 702 5.62 -24.86 55.95
CA PRO A 702 6.19 -23.54 56.20
C PRO A 702 6.86 -23.43 57.58
N ILE A 703 6.34 -24.12 58.60
CA ILE A 703 6.92 -24.13 59.96
C ILE A 703 8.40 -24.59 59.99
N GLU A 704 8.81 -25.44 59.05
CA GLU A 704 10.19 -25.95 58.95
C GLU A 704 11.17 -24.88 58.45
N TYR A 705 10.65 -23.81 57.82
CA TYR A 705 11.44 -22.75 57.21
C TYR A 705 11.42 -21.44 58.01
N ILE A 706 10.64 -21.36 59.10
CA ILE A 706 10.48 -20.13 59.91
C ILE A 706 11.81 -19.58 60.41
N THR A 707 12.68 -20.43 60.96
CA THR A 707 14.01 -20.01 61.43
C THR A 707 14.83 -19.36 60.31
N LYS A 708 14.70 -19.87 59.07
CA LYS A 708 15.39 -19.31 57.91
C LYS A 708 14.77 -17.99 57.47
N LEU A 709 13.44 -17.89 57.45
CA LEU A 709 12.72 -16.66 57.14
C LEU A 709 13.02 -15.54 58.14
N ASN A 710 13.05 -15.86 59.43
CA ASN A 710 13.47 -14.95 60.49
C ASN A 710 14.91 -14.48 60.27
N GLN A 711 15.84 -15.40 59.94
CA GLN A 711 17.22 -15.02 59.60
C GLN A 711 17.28 -14.06 58.42
N MET A 712 16.52 -14.31 57.35
CA MET A 712 16.47 -13.46 56.16
C MET A 712 15.84 -12.08 56.46
N ALA A 713 14.86 -12.03 57.35
CA ALA A 713 14.23 -10.79 57.80
C ALA A 713 15.09 -9.98 58.78
N GLY A 714 16.09 -10.59 59.41
CA GLY A 714 16.88 -10.00 60.49
C GLY A 714 16.21 -10.09 61.87
N PHE A 715 15.30 -11.05 62.06
CA PHE A 715 14.60 -11.31 63.32
C PHE A 715 15.31 -12.35 64.19
N ALA A 716 14.84 -12.49 65.44
CA ALA A 716 15.26 -13.57 66.31
C ALA A 716 14.85 -14.93 65.71
N PRO A 717 15.66 -16.01 65.84
CA PRO A 717 15.38 -17.31 65.23
C PRO A 717 14.00 -17.90 65.57
N ASP A 718 13.50 -17.60 66.77
CA ASP A 718 12.24 -18.05 67.36
C ASP A 718 11.13 -16.99 67.33
N GLU A 719 11.33 -15.88 66.61
CA GLU A 719 10.30 -14.85 66.43
C GLU A 719 9.03 -15.44 65.79
N GLU A 720 7.87 -15.10 66.35
CA GLU A 720 6.58 -15.50 65.81
C GLU A 720 6.17 -14.58 64.64
N ILE A 721 6.00 -15.19 63.46
CA ILE A 721 5.65 -14.47 62.22
C ILE A 721 4.38 -15.05 61.59
N GLU A 722 3.60 -14.23 60.90
CA GLU A 722 2.43 -14.66 60.12
C GLU A 722 2.77 -14.73 58.65
N LEU A 723 2.17 -15.68 57.94
CA LEU A 723 2.44 -15.96 56.53
C LEU A 723 1.16 -15.78 55.72
N TYR A 724 1.30 -15.14 54.56
CA TYR A 724 0.22 -14.90 53.62
C TYR A 724 0.67 -15.23 52.20
N GLU A 725 -0.18 -15.88 51.43
CA GLU A 725 0.03 -16.14 50.02
C GLU A 725 -0.53 -15.00 49.19
N GLU A 726 0.32 -14.40 48.33
CA GLU A 726 -0.10 -13.37 47.39
C GLU A 726 -0.57 -14.01 46.07
N ILE A 727 -1.90 -14.10 45.91
CA ILE A 727 -2.55 -14.89 44.85
C ILE A 727 -2.93 -14.03 43.64
N LYS A 728 -3.64 -12.91 43.85
CA LYS A 728 -4.26 -12.12 42.77
C LYS A 728 -4.46 -10.66 43.19
N PHE A 729 -4.46 -9.75 42.21
CA PHE A 729 -4.68 -8.32 42.43
C PHE A 729 -5.94 -7.80 41.73
N GLU A 730 -6.18 -8.22 40.49
CA GLU A 730 -7.26 -7.71 39.63
C GLU A 730 -8.26 -8.82 39.29
N PRO A 731 -9.59 -8.64 39.46
CA PRO A 731 -10.30 -7.40 39.77
C PRO A 731 -10.44 -7.11 41.27
N CYS A 732 -9.90 -7.99 42.12
CA CYS A 732 -9.88 -7.82 43.56
C CYS A 732 -8.62 -8.45 44.15
N VAL A 733 -8.11 -7.85 45.21
CA VAL A 733 -6.96 -8.35 45.96
C VAL A 733 -7.33 -9.66 46.64
N MET A 734 -6.53 -10.69 46.41
CA MET A 734 -6.61 -11.98 47.07
C MET A 734 -5.24 -12.28 47.66
N CYS A 735 -5.15 -12.11 48.97
CA CYS A 735 -3.98 -12.40 49.79
C CYS A 735 -4.48 -13.21 50.99
N GLU A 736 -4.15 -14.50 51.05
CA GLU A 736 -4.76 -15.42 52.01
C GLU A 736 -3.77 -15.89 53.08
N HIS A 737 -4.25 -16.09 54.30
CA HIS A 737 -3.41 -16.60 55.38
C HIS A 737 -2.94 -18.03 55.10
N LEU A 738 -1.64 -18.27 55.15
CA LEU A 738 -1.01 -19.56 54.89
C LEU A 738 -0.82 -20.35 56.19
N ASP A 739 -1.49 -21.50 56.31
CA ASP A 739 -1.32 -22.39 57.46
C ASP A 739 0.10 -22.99 57.50
N LYS A 740 0.85 -22.61 58.54
CA LYS A 740 2.24 -23.05 58.79
C LYS A 740 2.37 -24.57 58.96
N ARG A 741 1.29 -25.27 59.32
CA ARG A 741 1.28 -26.72 59.62
C ARG A 741 0.89 -27.57 58.43
N CYS A 742 0.29 -26.96 57.40
CA CYS A 742 -0.07 -27.60 56.15
C CYS A 742 1.15 -27.69 55.24
N SER A 743 1.28 -28.77 54.47
CA SER A 743 2.37 -28.87 53.49
C SER A 743 2.12 -27.94 52.31
N PHE A 744 3.16 -27.41 51.67
CA PHE A 744 3.03 -26.56 50.48
C PHE A 744 2.15 -27.19 49.38
N ARG A 745 2.26 -28.51 49.17
CA ARG A 745 1.39 -29.26 48.24
C ARG A 745 -0.10 -29.12 48.52
N LEU A 746 -0.49 -29.25 49.78
CA LEU A 746 -1.89 -29.20 50.20
C LEU A 746 -2.43 -27.78 50.15
N SER A 747 -1.56 -26.79 50.37
CA SER A 747 -1.85 -25.37 50.18
C SER A 747 -1.81 -24.92 48.72
N GLN A 748 -1.61 -25.84 47.76
CA GLN A 748 -1.54 -25.54 46.31
C GLN A 748 -0.41 -24.56 45.92
N ILE A 749 0.65 -24.50 46.71
CA ILE A 749 1.80 -23.64 46.47
C ILE A 749 2.70 -24.24 45.38
N GLU A 750 3.09 -23.43 44.41
CA GLU A 750 3.84 -23.79 43.20
C GLU A 750 5.10 -22.92 42.97
N ASP A 751 5.88 -23.26 41.95
CA ASP A 751 7.03 -22.47 41.51
C ASP A 751 6.60 -21.03 41.12
N GLY A 752 7.25 -20.03 41.72
CA GLY A 752 7.00 -18.62 41.46
C GLY A 752 5.99 -17.95 42.40
N ASP A 753 5.47 -18.69 43.38
CA ASP A 753 4.57 -18.10 44.38
C ASP A 753 5.30 -17.15 45.30
N ILE A 754 4.55 -16.14 45.75
CA ILE A 754 5.04 -15.11 46.66
C ILE A 754 4.36 -15.34 48.01
N ILE A 755 5.19 -15.50 49.03
CA ILE A 755 4.75 -15.53 50.42
C ILE A 755 5.15 -14.20 51.06
N CYS A 756 4.14 -13.43 51.43
CA CYS A 756 4.30 -12.26 52.27
C CYS A 756 4.30 -12.68 53.73
N PHE A 757 5.11 -12.06 54.56
CA PHE A 757 5.12 -12.34 55.99
C PHE A 757 5.37 -11.08 56.82
N GLN A 758 4.96 -11.12 58.07
CA GLN A 758 5.10 -10.04 59.05
C GLN A 758 5.25 -10.61 60.46
N LYS A 759 5.61 -9.78 61.44
CA LYS A 759 5.57 -10.17 62.85
C LYS A 759 4.13 -10.31 63.33
N SER A 760 3.87 -11.27 64.21
CA SER A 760 2.58 -11.32 64.92
C SER A 760 2.44 -10.11 65.85
N LEU A 761 1.37 -9.35 65.69
CA LEU A 761 1.11 -8.16 66.49
C LEU A 761 0.39 -8.52 67.80
N PRO A 762 0.75 -7.92 68.94
CA PRO A 762 -0.09 -7.95 70.13
C PRO A 762 -1.42 -7.22 69.88
N ILE A 763 -2.52 -7.71 70.45
CA ILE A 763 -3.88 -7.15 70.27
C ILE A 763 -3.95 -5.61 70.51
N ALA A 764 -3.14 -5.07 71.43
CA ALA A 764 -3.09 -3.64 71.73
C ALA A 764 -2.38 -2.78 70.65
N SER A 765 -1.58 -3.40 69.77
CA SER A 765 -0.81 -2.76 68.70
C SER A 765 -1.54 -2.79 67.36
N GLU A 766 -2.52 -3.69 67.18
CA GLU A 766 -3.38 -3.74 65.98
C GLU A 766 -4.25 -2.49 65.84
N GLU A 767 -4.71 -1.90 66.96
CA GLU A 767 -5.52 -0.68 66.97
C GLU A 767 -4.73 0.60 66.63
N ALA A 768 -3.39 0.54 66.71
CA ALA A 768 -2.50 1.69 66.49
C ALA A 768 -1.94 1.75 65.05
N CYS A 769 -1.96 0.64 64.31
CA CYS A 769 -1.42 0.55 62.95
C CYS A 769 -2.52 0.83 61.92
N GLN A 770 -2.24 1.66 60.91
CA GLN A 770 -3.25 2.01 59.89
C GLN A 770 -3.67 0.82 59.02
N TYR A 771 -2.73 -0.11 58.76
CA TYR A 771 -2.97 -1.35 58.03
C TYR A 771 -2.27 -2.50 58.79
N PRO A 772 -3.00 -3.24 59.64
CA PRO A 772 -2.39 -4.17 60.60
C PRO A 772 -1.83 -5.44 59.95
N ASP A 773 -2.32 -5.81 58.76
CA ASP A 773 -1.89 -7.01 58.06
C ASP A 773 -1.60 -6.79 56.56
N VAL A 774 -0.89 -7.75 55.95
CA VAL A 774 -0.55 -7.72 54.51
C VAL A 774 -1.79 -7.60 53.63
N PRO A 775 -2.88 -8.39 53.82
CA PRO A 775 -4.08 -8.25 52.99
C PRO A 775 -4.67 -6.83 53.02
N SER A 776 -4.80 -6.22 54.20
CA SER A 776 -5.33 -4.86 54.37
C SER A 776 -4.44 -3.82 53.67
N PHE A 777 -3.12 -3.98 53.76
CA PHE A 777 -2.17 -3.10 53.06
C PHE A 777 -2.29 -3.21 51.54
N LEU A 778 -2.34 -4.43 50.99
CA LEU A 778 -2.47 -4.63 49.55
C LEU A 778 -3.81 -4.14 49.01
N GLU A 779 -4.90 -4.29 49.77
CA GLU A 779 -6.22 -3.74 49.43
C GLU A 779 -6.21 -2.20 49.40
N TYR A 780 -5.51 -1.56 50.35
CA TYR A 780 -5.27 -0.12 50.30
C TYR A 780 -4.51 0.32 49.05
N VAL A 781 -3.44 -0.40 48.68
CA VAL A 781 -2.66 -0.08 47.48
C VAL A 781 -3.52 -0.23 46.22
N HIS A 782 -4.31 -1.30 46.12
CA HIS A 782 -5.23 -1.53 45.00
C HIS A 782 -6.24 -0.40 44.83
N ASN A 783 -6.86 0.07 45.91
CA ASN A 783 -7.86 1.14 45.84
C ASN A 783 -7.28 2.52 45.46
N ARG A 784 -5.96 2.67 45.43
CA ARG A 784 -5.26 3.93 45.12
C ARG A 784 -4.70 3.96 43.69
N GLN A 785 -4.53 2.80 43.07
CA GLN A 785 -4.18 2.65 41.66
C GLN A 785 -5.44 2.75 40.80
#